data_AF-A0A8S0ZME6-F1
#
_entry.id   AF-A0A8S0ZME6-F1
#
_cell.length_a   1.000
_cell.length_b   1.000
_cell.length_c   1.000
_cell.angle_alpha   90.00
_cell.angle_beta   90.00
_cell.angle_gamma   90.00
#
_symmetry.space_group_name_H-M   'P 1'
#
loop_
_entity.id
_entity.type
_entity.pdbx_description
1 polymer ?
#
loop_
_entity_poly.entity_id
_entity_poly.type
_entity_poly.pdbx_seq_one_letter_code
_entity_poly.pdbx_strand_id
1 'polypeptide(L)'
;MSNISLDKDTFYRRMKKLYAAWKGAALDSKGDDALAKVDCLVSCVGVDEDTLYSKSTALQTWLFGYELPDTITVLTEHSMCFLASKKKIEFLRQIENGKEESELPPVKLLIRDRNDKDKENFSKLVQEIKKSKSGKSLGVFAKDNYPGEFCESWKGIMKAEKFENVDISSAIALLMAPKEDSEIITVKKACLVTVDVFTKYLKDQIMEIIDSDKKVKHSKLAEGVEAAISDKKYVTGVDTSQVDMCYPPIIQSGGHYSLKFSAVSDKNHLHFGAIVCSLGARYKSYCSNIVRTLLVNPTDEIQSNYNFLLNIEEEVMKKLVSGAKLSVVYEAGLELAKKEKSSLVDNLTKSFGFAMGIEFRESSIVIGPKTSAVAKKGMVFNINIGLANLTNSAATEKEGKTYALFIGDTVLVNDEQPASLLTQSKKKIKNVGIFLKDDDEEEEEEKENKTEILENGGRGKRTAVIESKLRTEHSSEEKRKEHQRELAITLNEKAKERLAKQSSGKEGEKLRKSTVSYKNVSQMPRENEVKELKLYVDRKYETVILPIFGVPVPFHISTIKNISQSVEGDYTYLRINFFHPGATMGRNEGGNYAQPDATFVKEVTYRSTNTKEPGEISPPSANLNTGFRLIKEVQKKFKTREAEEREKEDLVKQDTLVISQSKGNPKLKDLYIRPNIVTKRMSGSLEAHTNGFRFTSVRGDKVDILYNNIKNAFFQPCDGEMIILLHFHLKHAIMFGKKKHVDVQFYTEVGEITTDLGKHQHMHDRDDLAAEQSERELRHKLKVAFKSFCERVENMTKQEVEFDTPFRELGFPGAPFRSTVLLQPTSGALVNLTEWPPFVIALEDVELVHFERVQFHLKNFDMVFVFKDYAKKVAMVNAVPMNMLDHVKEWLNSCDIRYSEGIQSLNWTKVMKTITDDIEGFFDNGGWSFLDPESDAENAAADESSEEEDDAYEPTDAESEEDSDDGSEYDSEASDESDASGDSEEEDEESGKDWSDLEREAAEEDKKERIYDRETDFDRKRKGGPSGRHYEEDEGRGKKGKNDKSSNHKSSNHKSSSSNHKSSSSNHKSSNHKSPSKHSNSSPSKNRDKHHKSHSDRDKSNSKSNDKKHSSDHKSHKRSRDDSRDNDRHSKKAKK
;
A
#
# COMPACT_ATOMS: atom_id res chain seq x y z
N MET A 1 -3.61 31.27 -37.00
CA MET A 1 -2.86 32.41 -36.40
C MET A 1 -3.74 33.60 -35.99
N SER A 2 -4.98 33.78 -36.49
CA SER A 2 -5.84 34.93 -36.14
C SER A 2 -6.33 35.00 -34.68
N ASN A 3 -6.08 33.97 -33.86
CA ASN A 3 -6.47 33.92 -32.44
C ASN A 3 -5.27 33.78 -31.48
N ILE A 4 -4.04 34.10 -31.91
CA ILE A 4 -2.85 34.01 -31.05
C ILE A 4 -2.60 35.37 -30.39
N SER A 5 -2.68 35.43 -29.06
CA SER A 5 -2.44 36.64 -28.27
C SER A 5 -1.08 36.59 -27.55
N LEU A 6 -0.49 37.76 -27.32
CA LEU A 6 0.81 37.95 -26.67
C LEU A 6 0.56 38.38 -25.21
N ASP A 7 1.12 37.64 -24.25
CA ASP A 7 1.09 38.03 -22.82
C ASP A 7 1.99 39.26 -22.60
N LYS A 8 1.33 40.43 -22.65
CA LYS A 8 1.99 41.73 -22.60
C LYS A 8 2.71 41.95 -21.27
N ASP A 9 2.07 41.58 -20.17
CA ASP A 9 2.56 41.84 -18.82
C ASP A 9 3.81 40.99 -18.56
N THR A 10 3.84 39.76 -19.08
CA THR A 10 5.04 38.91 -19.09
C THR A 10 6.12 39.45 -20.02
N PHE A 11 5.79 39.92 -21.23
CA PHE A 11 6.76 40.58 -22.12
C PHE A 11 7.43 41.79 -21.45
N TYR A 12 6.65 42.74 -20.93
CA TYR A 12 7.18 43.97 -20.32
C TYR A 12 7.98 43.68 -19.07
N ARG A 13 7.48 42.81 -18.16
CA ARG A 13 8.21 42.37 -16.96
C ARG A 13 9.59 41.78 -17.29
N ARG A 14 9.66 40.91 -18.31
CA ARG A 14 10.89 40.23 -18.73
C ARG A 14 11.83 41.16 -19.51
N MET A 15 11.29 42.04 -20.34
CA MET A 15 12.06 43.07 -21.04
C MET A 15 12.64 44.11 -20.06
N LYS A 16 11.87 44.52 -19.04
CA LYS A 16 12.35 45.36 -17.94
C LYS A 16 13.47 44.68 -17.14
N LYS A 17 13.35 43.38 -16.85
CA LYS A 17 14.43 42.56 -16.24
C LYS A 17 15.72 42.60 -17.09
N LEU A 18 15.60 42.48 -18.41
CA LEU A 18 16.73 42.52 -19.36
C LEU A 18 17.39 43.91 -19.43
N TYR A 19 16.61 44.98 -19.61
CA TYR A 19 17.15 46.34 -19.65
C TYR A 19 17.73 46.79 -18.30
N ALA A 20 17.15 46.36 -17.18
CA ALA A 20 17.70 46.62 -15.84
C ALA A 20 19.05 45.91 -15.65
N ALA A 21 19.18 44.64 -16.06
CA ALA A 21 20.46 43.92 -16.02
C ALA A 21 21.51 44.57 -16.92
N TRP A 22 21.14 44.97 -18.15
CA TRP A 22 22.06 45.61 -19.09
C TRP A 22 22.55 47.00 -18.62
N LYS A 23 21.65 47.80 -18.02
CA LYS A 23 22.01 49.08 -17.38
C LYS A 23 22.85 48.87 -16.11
N GLY A 24 22.52 47.86 -15.30
CA GLY A 24 23.24 47.52 -14.07
C GLY A 24 24.68 47.05 -14.31
N ALA A 25 24.90 46.20 -15.31
CA ALA A 25 26.23 45.74 -15.70
C ALA A 25 27.17 46.90 -16.09
N ALA A 26 26.64 47.97 -16.70
CA ALA A 26 27.41 49.17 -17.04
C ALA A 26 27.77 50.07 -15.83
N LEU A 27 27.18 49.83 -14.66
CA LEU A 27 27.46 50.57 -13.41
C LEU A 27 28.47 49.84 -12.51
N ASP A 28 28.52 48.50 -12.54
CA ASP A 28 29.43 47.71 -11.69
C ASP A 28 30.82 47.62 -12.30
N SER A 29 31.59 48.71 -12.15
CA SER A 29 32.94 48.89 -12.70
C SER A 29 34.02 47.92 -12.15
N LYS A 30 33.64 46.86 -11.43
CA LYS A 30 34.50 45.77 -10.96
C LYS A 30 34.18 44.41 -11.60
N GLY A 31 33.08 44.29 -12.33
CA GLY A 31 32.65 43.04 -12.97
C GLY A 31 33.09 42.94 -14.43
N ASP A 32 33.61 41.77 -14.83
CA ASP A 32 33.93 41.47 -16.24
C ASP A 32 32.70 40.99 -17.04
N ASP A 33 31.55 41.66 -16.87
CA ASP A 33 30.29 41.25 -17.51
C ASP A 33 30.28 41.60 -19.01
N ALA A 34 29.93 40.62 -19.85
CA ALA A 34 29.75 40.82 -21.28
C ALA A 34 28.67 41.88 -21.62
N LEU A 35 27.63 42.02 -20.79
CA LEU A 35 26.58 43.04 -20.98
C LEU A 35 27.09 44.47 -20.77
N ALA A 36 28.12 44.67 -19.93
CA ALA A 36 28.72 45.99 -19.74
C ALA A 36 29.39 46.51 -21.03
N LYS A 37 29.94 45.57 -21.83
CA LYS A 37 30.80 45.83 -22.98
C LYS A 37 30.06 46.05 -24.32
N VAL A 38 28.72 46.08 -24.33
CA VAL A 38 27.92 46.12 -25.58
C VAL A 38 27.05 47.37 -25.72
N ASP A 39 27.05 47.93 -26.94
CA ASP A 39 26.27 49.10 -27.33
C ASP A 39 24.82 48.76 -27.67
N CYS A 40 24.55 47.55 -28.19
CA CYS A 40 23.20 47.00 -28.41
C CYS A 40 23.21 45.48 -28.39
N LEU A 41 22.04 44.85 -28.22
CA LEU A 41 21.86 43.39 -28.32
C LEU A 41 21.20 43.03 -29.66
N VAL A 42 21.73 42.03 -30.36
CA VAL A 42 21.28 41.60 -31.70
C VAL A 42 21.02 40.10 -31.71
N SER A 43 19.82 39.70 -32.13
CA SER A 43 19.39 38.31 -32.29
C SER A 43 18.73 38.14 -33.66
N CYS A 44 19.06 37.07 -34.38
CA CYS A 44 18.55 36.78 -35.72
C CYS A 44 18.18 35.31 -35.81
N VAL A 45 16.89 34.99 -35.81
CA VAL A 45 16.38 33.61 -35.96
C VAL A 45 16.02 33.37 -37.43
N GLY A 46 16.52 32.27 -37.99
CA GLY A 46 16.23 31.84 -39.37
C GLY A 46 15.07 30.85 -39.44
N VAL A 47 15.16 29.90 -40.37
CA VAL A 47 14.36 28.67 -40.37
C VAL A 47 15.34 27.51 -40.32
N ASP A 48 15.17 26.64 -39.34
CA ASP A 48 16.01 25.48 -39.08
C ASP A 48 15.14 24.45 -38.36
N GLU A 49 15.02 23.24 -38.92
CA GLU A 49 14.19 22.17 -38.37
C GLU A 49 15.03 21.14 -37.57
N ASP A 50 16.36 21.21 -37.65
CA ASP A 50 17.30 20.33 -36.93
C ASP A 50 17.69 20.93 -35.56
N THR A 51 17.79 22.26 -35.45
CA THR A 51 18.25 22.97 -34.23
C THR A 51 17.14 23.15 -33.18
N LEU A 52 16.88 22.10 -32.40
CA LEU A 52 15.92 22.06 -31.27
C LEU A 52 16.14 23.12 -30.16
N TYR A 53 17.37 23.61 -29.99
CA TYR A 53 17.77 24.56 -28.95
C TYR A 53 18.78 25.58 -29.46
N SER A 54 18.51 26.85 -29.16
CA SER A 54 19.41 27.98 -29.44
C SER A 54 19.09 29.14 -28.49
N LYS A 55 20.04 30.03 -28.23
CA LYS A 55 19.83 31.13 -27.28
C LYS A 55 18.81 32.16 -27.81
N SER A 56 18.79 32.37 -29.12
CA SER A 56 17.85 33.26 -29.80
C SER A 56 16.41 32.74 -29.75
N THR A 57 16.14 31.45 -30.02
CA THR A 57 14.78 30.90 -29.91
C THR A 57 14.33 30.80 -28.45
N ALA A 58 15.24 30.51 -27.52
CA ALA A 58 14.97 30.56 -26.09
C ALA A 58 14.59 31.97 -25.62
N LEU A 59 15.32 33.01 -26.05
CA LEU A 59 15.00 34.41 -25.75
C LEU A 59 13.64 34.82 -26.34
N GLN A 60 13.34 34.46 -27.58
CA GLN A 60 12.03 34.72 -28.21
C GLN A 60 10.89 34.05 -27.42
N THR A 61 11.05 32.77 -27.07
CA THR A 61 10.06 32.02 -26.29
C THR A 61 9.89 32.60 -24.89
N TRP A 62 10.97 33.10 -24.27
CA TRP A 62 10.92 33.75 -22.97
C TRP A 62 10.23 35.12 -23.02
N LEU A 63 10.44 35.92 -24.07
CA LEU A 63 9.83 37.24 -24.21
C LEU A 63 8.39 37.20 -24.74
N PHE A 64 8.07 36.31 -25.68
CA PHE A 64 6.80 36.33 -26.42
C PHE A 64 5.88 35.14 -26.12
N GLY A 65 6.39 34.08 -25.46
CA GLY A 65 5.71 32.80 -25.33
C GLY A 65 5.72 31.93 -26.60
N TYR A 66 6.36 32.40 -27.67
CA TYR A 66 6.39 31.75 -28.98
C TYR A 66 7.74 31.96 -29.68
N GLU A 67 8.16 30.96 -30.45
CA GLU A 67 9.24 31.14 -31.41
C GLU A 67 8.76 31.93 -32.63
N LEU A 68 9.60 32.85 -33.10
CA LEU A 68 9.39 33.64 -34.30
C LEU A 68 10.56 33.41 -35.27
N PRO A 69 10.51 32.32 -36.08
CA PRO A 69 11.45 32.10 -37.17
C PRO A 69 11.58 33.30 -38.12
N ASP A 70 12.66 33.36 -38.88
CA ASP A 70 12.83 34.26 -40.03
C ASP A 70 12.63 35.75 -39.64
N THR A 71 13.16 36.11 -38.46
CA THR A 71 12.94 37.37 -37.70
C THR A 71 14.22 37.89 -37.05
N ILE A 72 14.46 39.21 -37.12
CA ILE A 72 15.57 39.89 -36.43
C ILE A 72 15.03 40.77 -35.31
N THR A 73 15.73 40.75 -34.18
CA THR A 73 15.54 41.59 -32.99
C THR A 73 16.81 42.41 -32.74
N VAL A 74 16.67 43.72 -32.59
CA VAL A 74 17.74 44.64 -32.19
C VAL A 74 17.25 45.48 -31.02
N LEU A 75 17.90 45.35 -29.86
CA LEU A 75 17.59 46.11 -28.65
C LEU A 75 18.67 47.17 -28.43
N THR A 76 18.29 48.44 -28.56
CA THR A 76 19.18 49.60 -28.37
C THR A 76 18.78 50.37 -27.11
N GLU A 77 19.59 51.34 -26.71
CA GLU A 77 19.25 52.24 -25.59
C GLU A 77 18.01 53.12 -25.86
N HIS A 78 17.66 53.34 -27.14
CA HIS A 78 16.63 54.30 -27.55
C HIS A 78 15.49 53.71 -28.40
N SER A 79 15.55 52.42 -28.76
CA SER A 79 14.50 51.71 -29.48
C SER A 79 14.61 50.18 -29.39
N MET A 80 13.47 49.50 -29.49
CA MET A 80 13.38 48.04 -29.66
C MET A 80 12.90 47.72 -31.08
N CYS A 81 13.79 47.32 -31.97
CA CYS A 81 13.49 47.08 -33.38
C CYS A 81 13.24 45.60 -33.66
N PHE A 82 12.09 45.28 -34.27
CA PHE A 82 11.74 43.93 -34.73
C PHE A 82 11.46 43.93 -36.23
N LEU A 83 12.21 43.11 -36.99
CA LEU A 83 12.03 42.91 -38.43
C LEU A 83 11.51 41.51 -38.70
N ALA A 84 10.25 41.39 -39.15
CA ALA A 84 9.58 40.10 -39.36
C ALA A 84 8.58 40.14 -40.52
N SER A 85 8.03 38.98 -40.90
CA SER A 85 6.95 38.93 -41.90
C SER A 85 5.68 39.63 -41.40
N LYS A 86 4.85 40.14 -42.33
CA LYS A 86 3.63 40.91 -42.02
C LYS A 86 2.71 40.25 -40.95
N LYS A 87 2.57 38.92 -40.97
CA LYS A 87 1.76 38.18 -39.96
C LYS A 87 2.39 38.22 -38.56
N LYS A 88 3.72 38.15 -38.46
CA LYS A 88 4.46 38.22 -37.18
C LYS A 88 4.50 39.64 -36.64
N ILE A 89 4.60 40.64 -37.51
CA ILE A 89 4.46 42.06 -37.14
C ILE A 89 3.05 42.37 -36.61
N GLU A 90 1.99 41.87 -37.25
CA GLU A 90 0.61 42.07 -36.76
C GLU A 90 0.40 41.45 -35.35
N PHE A 91 1.04 40.31 -35.07
CA PHE A 91 1.09 39.73 -33.71
C PHE A 91 1.85 40.65 -32.73
N LEU A 92 3.02 41.17 -33.12
CA LEU A 92 3.82 42.08 -32.29
C LEU A 92 3.21 43.49 -32.11
N ARG A 93 2.24 43.91 -32.92
CA ARG A 93 1.51 45.19 -32.70
C ARG A 93 0.82 45.27 -31.33
N GLN A 94 0.56 44.13 -30.69
CA GLN A 94 0.04 44.06 -29.32
C GLN A 94 0.91 44.82 -28.30
N ILE A 95 2.21 45.00 -28.57
CA ILE A 95 3.17 45.75 -27.74
C ILE A 95 3.63 47.10 -28.34
N GLU A 96 3.12 47.50 -29.51
CA GLU A 96 3.54 48.77 -30.18
C GLU A 96 3.04 50.03 -29.44
N ASN A 97 1.93 49.92 -28.71
CA ASN A 97 1.26 51.04 -28.03
C ASN A 97 1.48 51.07 -26.49
N GLY A 98 2.49 50.38 -25.95
CA GLY A 98 2.79 50.31 -24.51
C GLY A 98 3.36 51.59 -23.87
N LYS A 99 2.85 52.77 -24.23
CA LYS A 99 3.44 54.08 -23.90
C LYS A 99 3.35 54.49 -22.42
N GLU A 100 2.72 53.68 -21.57
CA GLU A 100 2.58 53.95 -20.14
C GLU A 100 3.77 53.41 -19.31
N GLU A 101 4.58 52.48 -19.84
CA GLU A 101 5.85 52.06 -19.20
C GLU A 101 7.02 52.99 -19.53
N SER A 102 7.14 54.10 -18.80
CA SER A 102 8.16 55.15 -18.99
C SER A 102 9.64 54.72 -18.84
N GLU A 103 9.94 53.45 -18.53
CA GLU A 103 11.31 52.95 -18.31
C GLU A 103 11.91 52.18 -19.50
N LEU A 104 11.09 51.76 -20.47
CA LEU A 104 11.49 50.96 -21.63
C LEU A 104 11.54 51.78 -22.93
N PRO A 105 12.46 51.46 -23.87
CA PRO A 105 12.52 52.17 -25.15
C PRO A 105 11.32 51.86 -26.07
N PRO A 106 10.93 52.79 -26.96
CA PRO A 106 9.82 52.57 -27.89
C PRO A 106 10.07 51.41 -28.86
N VAL A 107 9.03 50.61 -29.08
CA VAL A 107 9.02 49.52 -30.06
C VAL A 107 8.93 50.09 -31.49
N LYS A 108 9.73 49.56 -32.41
CA LYS A 108 9.74 49.86 -33.84
C LYS A 108 9.54 48.58 -34.65
N LEU A 109 8.42 48.48 -35.36
CA LEU A 109 8.06 47.30 -36.13
C LEU A 109 8.35 47.49 -37.62
N LEU A 110 9.21 46.63 -38.19
CA LEU A 110 9.56 46.62 -39.60
C LEU A 110 8.97 45.38 -40.29
N ILE A 111 8.17 45.61 -41.33
CA ILE A 111 7.62 44.54 -42.16
C ILE A 111 8.67 44.17 -43.21
N ARG A 112 9.01 42.89 -43.29
CA ARG A 112 9.96 42.38 -44.28
C ARG A 112 9.48 42.57 -45.72
N ASP A 113 10.36 43.06 -46.58
CA ASP A 113 10.15 43.15 -48.02
C ASP A 113 10.99 42.09 -48.75
N ARG A 114 10.33 41.36 -49.65
CA ARG A 114 10.95 40.31 -50.46
C ARG A 114 11.43 40.82 -51.82
N ASN A 115 11.05 42.04 -52.22
CA ASN A 115 11.40 42.62 -53.51
C ASN A 115 12.84 43.16 -53.53
N ASP A 116 13.28 43.81 -52.45
CA ASP A 116 14.65 44.34 -52.30
C ASP A 116 15.59 43.42 -51.49
N LYS A 117 15.07 42.26 -51.04
CA LYS A 117 15.68 41.33 -50.09
C LYS A 117 16.03 41.98 -48.75
N ASP A 118 15.08 42.75 -48.19
CA ASP A 118 15.18 43.45 -46.91
C ASP A 118 16.32 44.48 -46.81
N LYS A 119 16.95 44.88 -47.94
CA LYS A 119 18.13 45.75 -47.97
C LYS A 119 17.89 47.13 -47.33
N GLU A 120 16.73 47.76 -47.57
CA GLU A 120 16.36 49.02 -46.92
C GLU A 120 16.09 48.81 -45.42
N ASN A 121 15.47 47.69 -45.06
CA ASN A 121 15.18 47.33 -43.66
C ASN A 121 16.46 47.05 -42.85
N PHE A 122 17.40 46.29 -43.40
CA PHE A 122 18.72 46.07 -42.80
C PHE A 122 19.49 47.39 -42.65
N SER A 123 19.41 48.28 -43.63
CA SER A 123 20.02 49.62 -43.56
C SER A 123 19.45 50.46 -42.40
N LYS A 124 18.13 50.40 -42.17
CA LYS A 124 17.47 51.04 -41.01
C LYS A 124 17.93 50.43 -39.68
N LEU A 125 18.02 49.10 -39.58
CA LEU A 125 18.52 48.44 -38.37
C LEU A 125 19.96 48.85 -38.04
N VAL A 126 20.86 48.87 -39.04
CA VAL A 126 22.25 49.31 -38.88
C VAL A 126 22.34 50.79 -38.45
N GLN A 127 21.45 51.65 -38.96
CA GLN A 127 21.37 53.05 -38.50
C GLN A 127 20.92 53.18 -37.04
N GLU A 128 20.05 52.30 -36.54
CA GLU A 128 19.65 52.31 -35.12
C GLU A 128 20.75 51.74 -34.22
N ILE A 129 21.45 50.68 -34.65
CA ILE A 129 22.65 50.16 -33.97
C ILE A 129 23.69 51.27 -33.79
N LYS A 130 24.00 52.03 -34.85
CA LYS A 130 24.97 53.13 -34.84
C LYS A 130 24.55 54.35 -33.99
N LYS A 131 23.30 54.42 -33.50
CA LYS A 131 22.81 55.45 -32.56
C LYS A 131 22.84 55.00 -31.10
N SER A 132 23.10 53.73 -30.82
CA SER A 132 23.09 53.17 -29.46
C SER A 132 24.46 53.33 -28.83
N LYS A 133 24.55 53.97 -27.65
CA LYS A 133 25.81 54.23 -26.93
C LYS A 133 26.95 54.72 -27.84
N SER A 134 27.99 53.92 -28.07
CA SER A 134 29.14 54.22 -28.94
C SER A 134 29.06 53.64 -30.35
N GLY A 135 28.05 52.80 -30.62
CA GLY A 135 27.72 52.28 -31.95
C GLY A 135 28.74 51.32 -32.57
N LYS A 136 29.52 50.57 -31.78
CA LYS A 136 30.64 49.73 -32.23
C LYS A 136 30.52 48.25 -31.87
N SER A 137 29.90 47.94 -30.73
CA SER A 137 29.94 46.65 -30.05
C SER A 137 28.56 46.00 -29.95
N LEU A 138 28.45 44.73 -30.34
CA LEU A 138 27.19 44.00 -30.44
C LEU A 138 27.18 42.83 -29.48
N GLY A 139 26.18 42.77 -28.61
CA GLY A 139 25.85 41.57 -27.86
C GLY A 139 25.14 40.57 -28.78
N VAL A 140 25.81 39.47 -29.08
CA VAL A 140 25.31 38.40 -29.96
C VAL A 140 25.38 37.04 -29.26
N PHE A 141 24.64 36.07 -29.77
CA PHE A 141 24.75 34.68 -29.35
C PHE A 141 25.72 33.95 -30.27
N ALA A 142 26.99 33.84 -29.86
CA ALA A 142 28.08 33.46 -30.77
C ALA A 142 28.01 32.02 -31.34
N LYS A 143 27.09 31.19 -30.83
CA LYS A 143 26.84 29.81 -31.30
C LYS A 143 25.63 29.68 -32.22
N ASP A 144 24.74 30.66 -32.26
CA ASP A 144 23.48 30.58 -33.03
C ASP A 144 23.77 30.86 -34.51
N ASN A 145 23.63 29.84 -35.38
CA ASN A 145 24.03 29.93 -36.79
C ASN A 145 23.00 29.32 -37.75
N TYR A 146 21.79 29.90 -37.82
CA TYR A 146 20.76 29.45 -38.76
C TYR A 146 21.19 29.60 -40.24
N PRO A 147 20.78 28.66 -41.11
CA PRO A 147 20.97 28.77 -42.56
C PRO A 147 19.98 29.75 -43.20
N GLY A 148 20.13 29.97 -44.52
CA GLY A 148 19.08 30.56 -45.37
C GLY A 148 19.30 32.03 -45.72
N GLU A 149 18.78 32.41 -46.90
CA GLU A 149 19.07 33.67 -47.59
C GLU A 149 18.86 34.92 -46.72
N PHE A 150 17.84 34.94 -45.85
CA PHE A 150 17.57 36.05 -44.94
C PHE A 150 18.69 36.24 -43.90
N CYS A 151 19.09 35.15 -43.23
CA CYS A 151 20.15 35.16 -42.24
C CYS A 151 21.52 35.39 -42.87
N GLU A 152 21.78 34.83 -44.05
CA GLU A 152 23.02 35.06 -44.82
C GLU A 152 23.15 36.51 -45.28
N SER A 153 22.06 37.12 -45.78
CA SER A 153 22.04 38.54 -46.17
C SER A 153 22.33 39.47 -44.98
N TRP A 154 21.72 39.19 -43.82
CA TRP A 154 22.00 39.94 -42.59
C TRP A 154 23.45 39.77 -42.12
N LYS A 155 23.96 38.52 -42.03
CA LYS A 155 25.36 38.23 -41.67
C LYS A 155 26.35 38.92 -42.62
N GLY A 156 26.04 38.99 -43.92
CA GLY A 156 26.85 39.69 -44.92
C GLY A 156 26.95 41.19 -44.66
N ILE A 157 25.84 41.86 -44.33
CA ILE A 157 25.82 43.29 -44.00
C ILE A 157 26.56 43.57 -42.69
N MET A 158 26.32 42.77 -41.64
CA MET A 158 26.99 42.95 -40.34
C MET A 158 28.51 42.73 -40.44
N LYS A 159 28.96 41.82 -41.31
CA LYS A 159 30.38 41.62 -41.62
C LYS A 159 31.01 42.77 -42.41
N ALA A 160 30.24 43.47 -43.25
CA ALA A 160 30.72 44.62 -44.00
C ALA A 160 30.93 45.86 -43.11
N GLU A 161 30.10 46.03 -42.08
CA GLU A 161 30.15 47.17 -41.15
C GLU A 161 31.22 47.06 -40.05
N LYS A 162 31.87 45.90 -39.90
CA LYS A 162 33.01 45.65 -39.00
C LYS A 162 32.77 45.99 -37.52
N PHE A 163 31.55 45.77 -37.03
CA PHE A 163 31.26 45.84 -35.60
C PHE A 163 32.03 44.75 -34.80
N GLU A 164 32.29 45.02 -33.53
CA GLU A 164 32.88 44.07 -32.58
C GLU A 164 31.78 43.18 -31.98
N ASN A 165 31.89 41.86 -32.15
CA ASN A 165 30.91 40.91 -31.64
C ASN A 165 31.34 40.37 -30.26
N VAL A 166 30.50 40.55 -29.25
CA VAL A 166 30.69 40.06 -27.88
C VAL A 166 29.65 38.97 -27.60
N ASP A 167 30.07 37.79 -27.11
CA ASP A 167 29.14 36.73 -26.76
C ASP A 167 28.43 37.03 -25.43
N ILE A 168 27.11 37.24 -25.48
CA ILE A 168 26.27 37.50 -24.30
C ILE A 168 25.53 36.25 -23.81
N SER A 169 25.73 35.09 -24.45
CA SER A 169 25.02 33.83 -24.14
C SER A 169 24.99 33.48 -22.65
N SER A 170 26.12 33.62 -21.95
CA SER A 170 26.26 33.31 -20.53
C SER A 170 25.50 34.28 -19.62
N ALA A 171 25.46 35.57 -19.95
CA ALA A 171 24.77 36.59 -19.16
C ALA A 171 23.24 36.46 -19.31
N ILE A 172 22.76 36.21 -20.53
CA ILE A 172 21.34 35.96 -20.79
C ILE A 172 20.88 34.65 -20.15
N ALA A 173 21.70 33.59 -20.14
CA ALA A 173 21.44 32.38 -19.38
C ALA A 173 21.24 32.66 -17.88
N LEU A 174 22.14 33.44 -17.25
CA LEU A 174 22.03 33.80 -15.83
C LEU A 174 20.81 34.68 -15.52
N LEU A 175 20.33 35.46 -16.48
CA LEU A 175 19.10 36.26 -16.38
C LEU A 175 17.82 35.40 -16.46
N MET A 176 17.82 34.39 -17.33
CA MET A 176 16.71 33.46 -17.59
C MET A 176 16.70 32.22 -16.68
N ALA A 177 17.76 32.00 -15.90
CA ALA A 177 17.87 30.83 -15.04
C ALA A 177 16.86 30.81 -13.88
N PRO A 178 16.65 31.89 -13.09
CA PRO A 178 15.57 31.96 -12.10
C PRO A 178 14.20 32.10 -12.78
N LYS A 179 13.34 31.12 -12.56
CA LYS A 179 12.00 30.97 -13.16
C LYS A 179 10.93 31.67 -12.32
N GLU A 180 9.95 32.25 -13.00
CA GLU A 180 8.71 32.78 -12.43
C GLU A 180 7.73 31.62 -12.09
N ASP A 181 6.77 31.84 -11.19
CA ASP A 181 5.86 30.77 -10.74
C ASP A 181 5.07 30.09 -11.88
N SER A 182 4.72 30.84 -12.93
CA SER A 182 4.08 30.32 -14.14
C SER A 182 5.00 29.40 -14.95
N GLU A 183 6.30 29.72 -15.01
CA GLU A 183 7.33 28.87 -15.61
C GLU A 183 7.54 27.61 -14.76
N ILE A 184 7.58 27.75 -13.42
CA ILE A 184 7.74 26.61 -12.48
C ILE A 184 6.54 25.65 -12.57
N ILE A 185 5.31 26.16 -12.69
CA ILE A 185 4.10 25.33 -12.93
C ILE A 185 4.20 24.59 -14.27
N THR A 186 4.78 25.24 -15.30
CA THR A 186 4.95 24.63 -16.62
C THR A 186 6.03 23.55 -16.61
N VAL A 187 7.16 23.78 -15.93
CA VAL A 187 8.20 22.76 -15.66
C VAL A 187 7.64 21.59 -14.85
N LYS A 188 6.84 21.84 -13.80
CA LYS A 188 6.19 20.76 -13.02
C LYS A 188 5.28 19.90 -13.89
N LYS A 189 4.56 20.49 -14.85
CA LYS A 189 3.78 19.74 -15.85
C LYS A 189 4.67 18.92 -16.79
N ALA A 190 5.80 19.46 -17.25
CA ALA A 190 6.78 18.68 -18.01
C ALA A 190 7.31 17.48 -17.19
N CYS A 191 7.64 17.68 -15.91
CA CYS A 191 8.10 16.62 -15.01
C CYS A 191 7.03 15.52 -14.83
N LEU A 192 5.75 15.89 -14.69
CA LEU A 192 4.64 14.94 -14.63
C LEU A 192 4.58 14.05 -15.88
N VAL A 193 4.65 14.64 -17.08
CA VAL A 193 4.67 13.88 -18.35
C VAL A 193 5.87 12.92 -18.39
N THR A 194 7.06 13.39 -18.00
CA THR A 194 8.28 12.57 -17.97
C THR A 194 8.14 11.35 -17.04
N VAL A 195 7.53 11.53 -15.87
CA VAL A 195 7.27 10.43 -14.92
C VAL A 195 6.16 9.51 -15.41
N ASP A 196 5.09 10.05 -16.00
CA ASP A 196 3.98 9.31 -16.61
C ASP A 196 4.50 8.36 -17.71
N VAL A 197 5.31 8.87 -18.65
CA VAL A 197 5.87 8.08 -19.77
C VAL A 197 6.96 7.10 -19.32
N PHE A 198 7.79 7.48 -18.34
CA PHE A 198 8.76 6.54 -17.76
C PHE A 198 8.05 5.37 -17.08
N THR A 199 7.06 5.65 -16.23
CA THR A 199 6.48 4.65 -15.33
C THR A 199 5.43 3.79 -16.03
N LYS A 200 4.47 4.40 -16.74
CA LYS A 200 3.30 3.71 -17.34
C LYS A 200 3.54 3.15 -18.75
N TYR A 201 4.76 3.32 -19.28
CA TYR A 201 5.11 2.86 -20.62
C TYR A 201 6.54 2.29 -20.66
N LEU A 202 7.59 3.09 -20.42
CA LEU A 202 8.96 2.58 -20.63
C LEU A 202 9.32 1.47 -19.63
N LYS A 203 9.01 1.61 -18.34
CA LYS A 203 9.26 0.56 -17.36
C LYS A 203 8.41 -0.68 -17.68
N ASP A 204 7.10 -0.50 -17.88
CA ASP A 204 6.17 -1.60 -18.19
C ASP A 204 6.56 -2.38 -19.45
N GLN A 205 7.03 -1.71 -20.50
CA GLN A 205 7.53 -2.36 -21.72
C GLN A 205 8.89 -3.04 -21.53
N ILE A 206 9.77 -2.53 -20.65
CA ILE A 206 11.02 -3.23 -20.33
C ILE A 206 10.74 -4.49 -19.49
N MET A 207 9.79 -4.45 -18.55
CA MET A 207 9.34 -5.64 -17.82
C MET A 207 8.71 -6.66 -18.80
N GLU A 208 7.73 -6.26 -19.61
CA GLU A 208 7.11 -7.14 -20.63
C GLU A 208 8.10 -7.71 -21.67
N ILE A 209 9.29 -7.11 -21.81
CA ILE A 209 10.39 -7.60 -22.64
C ILE A 209 11.26 -8.63 -21.93
N ILE A 210 11.54 -8.39 -20.64
CA ILE A 210 12.30 -9.29 -19.76
C ILE A 210 11.48 -10.56 -19.49
N ASP A 211 10.22 -10.40 -19.06
CA ASP A 211 9.23 -11.43 -18.73
C ASP A 211 8.79 -12.31 -19.95
N SER A 212 9.54 -12.27 -21.05
CA SER A 212 9.21 -12.96 -22.31
C SER A 212 10.44 -13.19 -23.24
N ASP A 213 11.68 -13.00 -22.76
CA ASP A 213 12.94 -12.99 -23.55
C ASP A 213 12.82 -12.29 -24.94
N LYS A 214 12.13 -11.13 -24.99
CA LYS A 214 11.88 -10.45 -26.26
C LYS A 214 13.12 -9.68 -26.70
N LYS A 215 13.79 -10.15 -27.76
CA LYS A 215 15.02 -9.52 -28.29
C LYS A 215 14.71 -8.23 -29.07
N VAL A 216 14.29 -7.19 -28.36
CA VAL A 216 13.98 -5.83 -28.84
C VAL A 216 15.24 -4.97 -28.88
N LYS A 217 15.27 -3.94 -29.74
CA LYS A 217 16.41 -3.03 -29.91
C LYS A 217 16.23 -1.72 -29.14
N HIS A 218 17.34 -1.13 -28.67
CA HIS A 218 17.31 0.16 -27.98
C HIS A 218 16.58 1.25 -28.79
N SER A 219 16.89 1.41 -30.09
CA SER A 219 16.20 2.38 -30.95
C SER A 219 14.69 2.10 -31.07
N LYS A 220 14.26 0.83 -31.08
CA LYS A 220 12.85 0.45 -31.22
C LYS A 220 12.06 0.78 -29.96
N LEU A 221 12.66 0.67 -28.77
CA LEU A 221 12.08 1.17 -27.54
C LEU A 221 12.03 2.71 -27.52
N ALA A 222 13.07 3.40 -27.99
CA ALA A 222 13.07 4.86 -28.09
C ALA A 222 11.96 5.40 -29.01
N GLU A 223 11.79 4.82 -30.20
CA GLU A 223 10.67 5.09 -31.11
C GLU A 223 9.30 4.87 -30.45
N GLY A 224 9.19 3.87 -29.56
CA GLY A 224 7.97 3.60 -28.78
C GLY A 224 7.68 4.68 -27.74
N VAL A 225 8.72 5.14 -27.04
CA VAL A 225 8.64 6.23 -26.04
C VAL A 225 8.28 7.57 -26.71
N GLU A 226 8.80 7.82 -27.92
CA GLU A 226 8.44 8.96 -28.77
C GLU A 226 6.98 8.92 -29.23
N ALA A 227 6.41 7.73 -29.49
CA ALA A 227 4.98 7.59 -29.77
C ALA A 227 4.12 7.78 -28.50
N ALA A 228 4.54 7.20 -27.37
CA ALA A 228 3.79 7.18 -26.12
C ALA A 228 3.55 8.58 -25.52
N ILE A 229 4.45 9.54 -25.75
CA ILE A 229 4.31 10.91 -25.22
C ILE A 229 3.12 11.69 -25.82
N SER A 230 2.66 11.30 -27.01
CA SER A 230 1.47 11.88 -27.65
C SER A 230 0.16 11.19 -27.21
N ASP A 231 0.25 10.00 -26.62
CA ASP A 231 -0.90 9.15 -26.27
C ASP A 231 -1.45 9.49 -24.87
N LYS A 232 -2.74 9.84 -24.86
CA LYS A 232 -3.53 10.18 -23.67
C LYS A 232 -3.81 8.99 -22.75
N LYS A 233 -3.51 7.76 -23.19
CA LYS A 233 -3.48 6.58 -22.31
C LYS A 233 -2.40 6.72 -21.23
N TYR A 234 -1.21 7.20 -21.60
CA TYR A 234 -0.08 7.32 -20.67
C TYR A 234 0.01 8.72 -20.06
N VAL A 235 -0.11 9.76 -20.92
CA VAL A 235 0.10 11.16 -20.55
C VAL A 235 -1.19 11.82 -20.06
N THR A 236 -1.18 12.25 -18.80
CA THR A 236 -2.34 12.83 -18.11
C THR A 236 -2.13 14.27 -17.63
N GLY A 237 -3.23 15.00 -17.38
CA GLY A 237 -3.21 16.38 -16.81
C GLY A 237 -2.68 17.52 -17.71
N VAL A 238 -2.29 17.23 -18.94
CA VAL A 238 -1.73 18.19 -19.91
C VAL A 238 -2.42 18.13 -21.27
N ASP A 239 -2.14 19.14 -22.11
CA ASP A 239 -2.49 19.16 -23.53
C ASP A 239 -1.35 18.53 -24.33
N THR A 240 -1.56 17.33 -24.88
CA THR A 240 -0.53 16.59 -25.65
C THR A 240 -0.15 17.28 -26.96
N SER A 241 -0.91 18.27 -27.46
CA SER A 241 -0.51 19.09 -28.61
C SER A 241 0.52 20.19 -28.27
N GLN A 242 0.96 20.23 -27.01
CA GLN A 242 1.95 21.16 -26.47
C GLN A 242 3.08 20.42 -25.71
N VAL A 243 3.27 19.14 -26.03
CA VAL A 243 4.27 18.25 -25.43
C VAL A 243 5.17 17.69 -26.53
N ASP A 244 6.47 17.93 -26.41
CA ASP A 244 7.50 17.36 -27.26
C ASP A 244 8.51 16.54 -26.43
N MET A 245 9.42 15.82 -27.07
CA MET A 245 10.62 15.31 -26.40
C MET A 245 11.67 16.42 -26.22
N CYS A 246 12.42 16.37 -25.12
CA CYS A 246 13.58 17.22 -24.92
C CYS A 246 14.75 16.81 -25.83
N TYR A 247 14.90 15.52 -26.07
CA TYR A 247 15.89 14.86 -26.92
C TYR A 247 15.40 13.42 -27.19
N PRO A 248 15.85 12.73 -28.26
CA PRO A 248 15.44 11.36 -28.55
C PRO A 248 15.76 10.41 -27.37
N PRO A 249 14.80 9.62 -26.84
CA PRO A 249 15.01 8.82 -25.63
C PRO A 249 16.24 7.91 -25.72
N ILE A 250 17.05 7.90 -24.66
CA ILE A 250 18.34 7.20 -24.61
C ILE A 250 18.20 5.98 -23.72
N ILE A 251 18.41 4.80 -24.31
CA ILE A 251 18.36 3.49 -23.66
C ILE A 251 19.68 2.78 -23.99
N GLN A 252 20.38 2.31 -22.96
CA GLN A 252 21.71 1.70 -23.07
C GLN A 252 21.82 0.47 -22.16
N SER A 253 22.38 -0.62 -22.67
CA SER A 253 22.70 -1.84 -21.92
C SER A 253 23.84 -2.62 -22.61
N GLY A 254 24.26 -3.76 -22.06
CA GLY A 254 25.17 -4.70 -22.72
C GLY A 254 26.55 -4.12 -23.03
N GLY A 255 27.20 -3.50 -22.03
CA GLY A 255 28.55 -2.92 -22.15
C GLY A 255 28.63 -1.57 -22.88
N HIS A 256 27.61 -1.16 -23.63
CA HIS A 256 27.66 -0.01 -24.53
C HIS A 256 27.04 1.27 -23.93
N TYR A 257 27.72 1.84 -22.92
CA TYR A 257 27.25 3.01 -22.18
C TYR A 257 27.95 4.33 -22.59
N SER A 258 27.18 5.40 -22.64
CA SER A 258 27.64 6.77 -22.88
C SER A 258 26.75 7.73 -22.08
N LEU A 259 27.21 8.08 -20.88
CA LEU A 259 26.46 8.86 -19.89
C LEU A 259 26.41 10.36 -20.26
N LYS A 260 25.76 10.66 -21.39
CA LYS A 260 25.64 11.99 -22.00
C LYS A 260 24.30 12.09 -22.73
N PHE A 261 23.58 13.19 -22.52
CA PHE A 261 22.33 13.52 -23.25
C PHE A 261 22.54 13.89 -24.74
N SER A 262 23.73 13.67 -25.28
CA SER A 262 24.04 13.72 -26.72
C SER A 262 24.36 12.34 -27.30
N ALA A 263 24.13 11.27 -26.53
CA ALA A 263 24.08 9.91 -27.06
C ALA A 263 22.70 9.67 -27.72
N VAL A 264 22.59 8.59 -28.48
CA VAL A 264 21.34 8.14 -29.10
C VAL A 264 21.21 6.64 -28.83
N SER A 265 19.99 6.16 -28.63
CA SER A 265 19.70 4.71 -28.52
C SER A 265 20.19 3.98 -29.78
N ASP A 266 21.04 2.98 -29.58
CA ASP A 266 21.69 2.27 -30.69
C ASP A 266 20.81 1.17 -31.32
N LYS A 267 21.39 0.36 -32.21
CA LYS A 267 20.70 -0.73 -32.93
C LYS A 267 21.03 -2.12 -32.38
N ASN A 268 21.69 -2.20 -31.23
CA ASN A 268 21.90 -3.42 -30.48
C ASN A 268 20.59 -3.84 -29.78
N HIS A 269 20.56 -5.09 -29.34
CA HIS A 269 19.43 -5.62 -28.58
C HIS A 269 19.57 -5.25 -27.09
N LEU A 270 18.45 -5.16 -26.39
CA LEU A 270 18.43 -4.96 -24.93
C LEU A 270 19.04 -6.19 -24.26
N HIS A 271 20.01 -5.96 -23.37
CA HIS A 271 20.67 -6.97 -22.55
C HIS A 271 20.18 -6.85 -21.10
N PHE A 272 19.83 -7.97 -20.49
CA PHE A 272 19.29 -8.03 -19.14
C PHE A 272 20.43 -7.92 -18.12
N GLY A 273 20.56 -6.72 -17.53
CA GLY A 273 21.62 -6.36 -16.59
C GLY A 273 21.42 -4.91 -16.17
N ALA A 274 22.44 -4.06 -16.26
CA ALA A 274 22.26 -2.62 -16.11
C ALA A 274 21.66 -1.99 -17.39
N ILE A 275 20.41 -1.53 -17.29
CA ILE A 275 19.65 -0.87 -18.35
C ILE A 275 19.48 0.61 -17.98
N VAL A 276 20.27 1.49 -18.59
CA VAL A 276 20.21 2.94 -18.36
C VAL A 276 19.16 3.56 -19.27
N CYS A 277 18.12 4.14 -18.68
CA CYS A 277 17.02 4.85 -19.36
C CYS A 277 17.06 6.34 -19.03
N SER A 278 17.17 7.19 -20.05
CA SER A 278 17.11 8.65 -19.93
C SER A 278 16.06 9.22 -20.88
N LEU A 279 15.05 9.93 -20.35
CA LEU A 279 14.10 10.70 -21.16
C LEU A 279 13.71 12.03 -20.49
N GLY A 280 13.12 12.93 -21.26
CA GLY A 280 12.61 14.19 -20.76
C GLY A 280 11.54 14.76 -21.67
N ALA A 281 10.37 15.08 -21.13
CA ALA A 281 9.31 15.78 -21.83
C ALA A 281 9.52 17.29 -21.78
N ARG A 282 9.14 17.98 -22.87
CA ARG A 282 9.18 19.43 -23.04
C ARG A 282 7.74 19.93 -23.16
N TYR A 283 7.20 20.54 -22.11
CA TYR A 283 5.82 21.06 -22.13
C TYR A 283 5.83 22.58 -22.34
N LYS A 284 5.10 23.06 -23.36
CA LYS A 284 5.11 24.48 -23.79
C LYS A 284 6.52 25.06 -23.88
N SER A 285 7.41 24.31 -24.53
CA SER A 285 8.85 24.60 -24.68
C SER A 285 9.72 24.53 -23.41
N TYR A 286 9.18 24.33 -22.20
CA TYR A 286 9.97 24.12 -20.98
C TYR A 286 10.32 22.65 -20.77
N CYS A 287 11.61 22.37 -20.60
CA CYS A 287 12.18 21.05 -20.46
C CYS A 287 12.04 20.46 -19.04
N SER A 288 12.06 19.13 -18.99
CA SER A 288 12.26 18.33 -17.77
C SER A 288 13.11 17.11 -18.12
N ASN A 289 13.61 16.39 -17.12
CA ASN A 289 14.49 15.24 -17.31
C ASN A 289 14.35 14.20 -16.18
N ILE A 290 14.38 12.92 -16.54
CA ILE A 290 14.61 11.81 -15.61
C ILE A 290 15.69 10.88 -16.18
N VAL A 291 16.53 10.34 -15.30
CA VAL A 291 17.38 9.18 -15.60
C VAL A 291 17.18 8.14 -14.51
N ARG A 292 17.02 6.88 -14.91
CA ARG A 292 17.01 5.71 -14.02
C ARG A 292 17.84 4.60 -14.65
N THR A 293 18.52 3.83 -13.82
CA THR A 293 19.08 2.53 -14.21
C THR A 293 18.14 1.47 -13.66
N LEU A 294 17.57 0.63 -14.52
CA LEU A 294 16.94 -0.63 -14.14
C LEU A 294 18.02 -1.71 -14.08
N LEU A 295 17.87 -2.67 -13.15
CA LEU A 295 18.92 -3.62 -12.79
C LEU A 295 18.34 -5.03 -12.76
N VAL A 296 18.64 -5.86 -13.75
CA VAL A 296 18.25 -7.28 -13.74
C VAL A 296 19.29 -8.10 -12.99
N ASN A 297 18.85 -8.97 -12.07
CA ASN A 297 19.64 -9.83 -11.17
C ASN A 297 20.98 -9.18 -10.69
N PRO A 298 20.95 -8.01 -10.04
CA PRO A 298 22.16 -7.28 -9.66
C PRO A 298 22.88 -7.92 -8.47
N THR A 299 24.16 -8.24 -8.64
CA THR A 299 25.05 -8.65 -7.54
C THR A 299 25.19 -7.56 -6.47
N ASP A 300 25.58 -7.94 -5.26
CA ASP A 300 25.67 -7.00 -4.13
C ASP A 300 26.66 -5.85 -4.37
N GLU A 301 27.71 -6.07 -5.18
CA GLU A 301 28.60 -4.99 -5.59
C GLU A 301 27.87 -3.97 -6.47
N ILE A 302 27.05 -4.41 -7.42
CA ILE A 302 26.23 -3.55 -8.28
C ILE A 302 25.21 -2.78 -7.43
N GLN A 303 24.53 -3.46 -6.50
CA GLN A 303 23.58 -2.83 -5.58
C GLN A 303 24.26 -1.80 -4.66
N SER A 304 25.43 -2.15 -4.11
CA SER A 304 26.26 -1.28 -3.27
C SER A 304 26.81 -0.08 -4.04
N ASN A 305 27.13 -0.23 -5.33
CA ASN A 305 27.55 0.86 -6.20
C ASN A 305 26.37 1.75 -6.63
N TYR A 306 25.16 1.19 -6.73
CA TYR A 306 23.93 1.96 -6.98
C TYR A 306 23.49 2.77 -5.76
N ASN A 307 23.49 2.18 -4.56
CA ASN A 307 23.15 2.90 -3.32
C ASN A 307 24.17 4.02 -3.01
N PHE A 308 25.47 3.78 -3.26
CA PHE A 308 26.50 4.83 -3.22
C PHE A 308 26.20 6.00 -4.19
N LEU A 309 25.70 5.70 -5.40
CA LEU A 309 25.31 6.74 -6.36
C LEU A 309 24.11 7.58 -5.87
N LEU A 310 23.15 6.96 -5.16
CA LEU A 310 22.04 7.66 -4.50
C LEU A 310 22.54 8.62 -3.41
N ASN A 311 23.50 8.19 -2.57
CA ASN A 311 24.07 9.01 -1.50
C ASN A 311 24.69 10.32 -2.03
N ILE A 312 25.44 10.25 -3.13
CA ILE A 312 26.04 11.44 -3.77
C ILE A 312 24.94 12.37 -4.30
N GLU A 313 23.90 11.81 -4.92
CA GLU A 313 22.78 12.61 -5.44
C GLU A 313 22.04 13.37 -4.32
N GLU A 314 21.80 12.72 -3.17
CA GLU A 314 21.15 13.34 -2.03
C GLU A 314 21.99 14.45 -1.39
N GLU A 315 23.29 14.25 -1.18
CA GLU A 315 24.17 15.31 -0.64
C GLU A 315 24.30 16.49 -1.63
N VAL A 316 24.31 16.23 -2.95
CA VAL A 316 24.28 17.28 -3.98
C VAL A 316 22.96 18.07 -3.94
N MET A 317 21.79 17.41 -3.82
CA MET A 317 20.50 18.11 -3.63
C MET A 317 20.47 18.95 -2.35
N LYS A 318 21.03 18.42 -1.27
CA LYS A 318 21.09 19.04 0.07
C LYS A 318 22.01 20.25 0.12
N LYS A 319 23.06 20.30 -0.70
CA LYS A 319 23.97 21.46 -0.85
C LYS A 319 23.46 22.49 -1.87
N LEU A 320 22.54 22.13 -2.75
CA LEU A 320 22.01 23.00 -3.81
C LEU A 320 20.91 23.97 -3.28
N VAL A 321 21.34 24.93 -2.46
CA VAL A 321 20.50 25.98 -1.85
C VAL A 321 20.78 27.36 -2.46
N SER A 322 19.89 28.35 -2.24
CA SER A 322 20.10 29.72 -2.70
C SER A 322 21.36 30.32 -2.07
N GLY A 323 22.21 30.96 -2.88
CA GLY A 323 23.50 31.51 -2.46
C GLY A 323 24.69 30.54 -2.56
N ALA A 324 24.48 29.23 -2.77
CA ALA A 324 25.56 28.27 -2.95
C ALA A 324 26.28 28.45 -4.30
N LYS A 325 27.61 28.42 -4.32
CA LYS A 325 28.41 28.34 -5.55
C LYS A 325 28.36 26.93 -6.13
N LEU A 326 28.11 26.79 -7.43
CA LEU A 326 27.97 25.48 -8.07
C LEU A 326 29.27 24.64 -8.04
N SER A 327 30.45 25.28 -7.96
CA SER A 327 31.71 24.58 -7.70
C SER A 327 31.75 23.91 -6.32
N VAL A 328 31.18 24.54 -5.28
CA VAL A 328 31.15 24.01 -3.90
C VAL A 328 30.11 22.89 -3.76
N VAL A 329 28.99 22.98 -4.48
CA VAL A 329 28.01 21.89 -4.59
C VAL A 329 28.63 20.66 -5.25
N TYR A 330 29.44 20.86 -6.30
CA TYR A 330 30.21 19.78 -6.92
C TYR A 330 31.30 19.22 -5.99
N GLU A 331 32.02 20.10 -5.27
CA GLU A 331 33.10 19.70 -4.36
C GLU A 331 32.58 18.82 -3.22
N ALA A 332 31.46 19.16 -2.59
CA ALA A 332 30.85 18.36 -1.52
C ALA A 332 30.49 16.92 -1.95
N GLY A 333 29.89 16.75 -3.14
CA GLY A 333 29.60 15.42 -3.68
C GLY A 333 30.87 14.63 -4.03
N LEU A 334 31.93 15.31 -4.47
CA LEU A 334 33.24 14.71 -4.75
C LEU A 334 34.01 14.34 -3.48
N GLU A 335 33.88 15.12 -2.40
CA GLU A 335 34.40 14.78 -1.07
C GLU A 335 33.71 13.54 -0.49
N LEU A 336 32.38 13.45 -0.60
CA LEU A 336 31.64 12.25 -0.19
C LEU A 336 32.07 11.02 -1.00
N ALA A 337 32.20 11.16 -2.33
CA ALA A 337 32.68 10.08 -3.20
C ALA A 337 34.07 9.58 -2.81
N LYS A 338 35.01 10.50 -2.52
CA LYS A 338 36.36 10.16 -2.01
C LYS A 338 36.33 9.49 -0.64
N LYS A 339 35.39 9.86 0.23
CA LYS A 339 35.27 9.33 1.60
C LYS A 339 34.71 7.91 1.62
N GLU A 340 33.68 7.61 0.83
CA GLU A 340 33.00 6.31 0.85
C GLU A 340 33.62 5.28 -0.10
N LYS A 341 33.93 5.65 -1.36
CA LYS A 341 34.51 4.73 -2.36
C LYS A 341 35.52 5.46 -3.25
N SER A 342 36.70 5.75 -2.71
CA SER A 342 37.79 6.47 -3.40
C SER A 342 38.21 5.84 -4.74
N SER A 343 38.07 4.53 -4.90
CA SER A 343 38.36 3.78 -6.13
C SER A 343 37.43 4.13 -7.30
N LEU A 344 36.20 4.57 -7.03
CA LEU A 344 35.18 4.85 -8.05
C LEU A 344 35.17 6.31 -8.52
N VAL A 345 36.06 7.16 -7.98
CA VAL A 345 36.10 8.60 -8.28
C VAL A 345 36.45 8.87 -9.74
N ASP A 346 37.31 8.06 -10.36
CA ASP A 346 37.67 8.21 -11.79
C ASP A 346 36.59 7.68 -12.75
N ASN A 347 35.69 6.82 -12.26
CA ASN A 347 34.51 6.34 -12.99
C ASN A 347 33.36 7.37 -12.99
N LEU A 348 33.40 8.35 -12.09
CA LEU A 348 32.30 9.28 -11.80
C LEU A 348 32.13 10.35 -12.90
N THR A 349 30.89 10.81 -13.12
CA THR A 349 30.61 11.88 -14.09
C THR A 349 31.29 13.20 -13.73
N LYS A 350 31.93 13.84 -14.72
CA LYS A 350 32.73 15.08 -14.57
C LYS A 350 31.92 16.35 -14.23
N SER A 351 30.62 16.18 -13.97
CA SER A 351 29.65 17.17 -13.53
C SER A 351 28.47 16.42 -12.90
N PHE A 352 27.79 17.04 -11.94
CA PHE A 352 26.63 16.45 -11.23
C PHE A 352 25.27 17.04 -11.68
N GLY A 353 25.25 17.79 -12.77
CA GLY A 353 24.04 18.38 -13.31
C GLY A 353 24.25 19.71 -14.03
N PHE A 354 23.16 20.33 -14.45
CA PHE A 354 23.13 21.64 -15.11
C PHE A 354 21.76 22.30 -14.97
N ALA A 355 21.72 23.64 -15.06
CA ALA A 355 20.46 24.36 -15.06
C ALA A 355 19.66 24.08 -16.35
N MET A 356 18.33 24.17 -16.23
CA MET A 356 17.38 23.81 -17.27
C MET A 356 16.23 24.84 -17.32
N GLY A 357 15.56 24.92 -18.46
CA GLY A 357 14.45 25.85 -18.68
C GLY A 357 13.82 25.65 -20.05
N ILE A 358 13.80 26.70 -20.86
CA ILE A 358 13.38 26.61 -22.28
C ILE A 358 14.45 25.87 -23.10
N GLU A 359 15.72 26.00 -22.71
CA GLU A 359 16.81 25.12 -23.13
C GLU A 359 16.97 23.95 -22.15
N PHE A 360 17.24 22.78 -22.70
CA PHE A 360 17.47 21.57 -21.92
C PHE A 360 18.73 21.65 -21.05
N ARG A 361 19.82 22.24 -21.57
CA ARG A 361 21.13 22.28 -20.90
C ARG A 361 21.82 23.64 -20.96
N GLU A 362 21.77 24.37 -19.85
CA GLU A 362 22.52 25.62 -19.68
C GLU A 362 24.03 25.37 -19.57
N SER A 363 24.73 25.54 -20.68
CA SER A 363 26.17 25.22 -20.78
C SER A 363 27.07 26.12 -19.93
N SER A 364 26.59 27.27 -19.47
CA SER A 364 27.28 28.19 -18.55
C SER A 364 26.94 27.95 -17.07
N ILE A 365 25.95 27.11 -16.76
CA ILE A 365 25.40 26.91 -15.40
C ILE A 365 25.39 25.41 -15.09
N VAL A 366 26.59 24.81 -15.06
CA VAL A 366 26.84 23.38 -14.85
C VAL A 366 27.32 23.14 -13.41
N ILE A 367 26.80 22.12 -12.72
CA ILE A 367 27.33 21.70 -11.41
C ILE A 367 28.66 20.98 -11.65
N GLY A 368 29.76 21.71 -11.49
CA GLY A 368 31.10 21.25 -11.86
C GLY A 368 32.22 22.13 -11.28
N PRO A 369 33.47 21.64 -11.29
CA PRO A 369 34.54 22.15 -10.41
C PRO A 369 35.03 23.57 -10.72
N LYS A 370 34.71 24.10 -11.92
CA LYS A 370 35.14 25.43 -12.37
C LYS A 370 33.99 26.44 -12.45
N THR A 371 32.78 26.08 -12.03
CA THR A 371 31.60 26.94 -12.18
C THR A 371 31.47 27.92 -11.02
N SER A 372 31.85 29.16 -11.27
CA SER A 372 31.72 30.29 -10.32
C SER A 372 30.28 30.80 -10.13
N ALA A 373 29.34 30.35 -10.97
CA ALA A 373 27.93 30.73 -10.86
C ALA A 373 27.33 30.32 -9.51
N VAL A 374 26.39 31.13 -9.04
CA VAL A 374 25.70 30.97 -7.75
C VAL A 374 24.26 30.52 -8.01
N ALA A 375 23.83 29.45 -7.34
CA ALA A 375 22.45 28.99 -7.32
C ALA A 375 21.54 30.05 -6.69
N LYS A 376 20.36 30.25 -7.27
CA LYS A 376 19.36 31.21 -6.79
C LYS A 376 18.00 30.54 -6.70
N LYS A 377 17.20 30.93 -5.71
CA LYS A 377 15.78 30.60 -5.62
C LYS A 377 15.08 30.64 -6.98
N GLY A 378 14.31 29.60 -7.30
CA GLY A 378 13.57 29.51 -8.56
C GLY A 378 14.40 29.05 -9.76
N MET A 379 15.72 28.82 -9.63
CA MET A 379 16.46 28.08 -10.65
C MET A 379 16.01 26.61 -10.67
N VAL A 380 15.89 26.04 -11.86
CA VAL A 380 15.63 24.61 -12.08
C VAL A 380 16.91 23.95 -12.57
N PHE A 381 17.25 22.79 -12.00
CA PHE A 381 18.39 21.98 -12.40
C PHE A 381 17.94 20.57 -12.80
N ASN A 382 18.58 20.03 -13.84
CA ASN A 382 18.71 18.61 -14.06
C ASN A 382 19.94 18.16 -13.27
N ILE A 383 19.76 17.55 -12.09
CA ILE A 383 20.84 16.84 -11.39
C ILE A 383 21.03 15.51 -12.11
N ASN A 384 22.27 15.14 -12.41
CA ASN A 384 22.59 13.85 -13.01
C ASN A 384 24.00 13.42 -12.62
N ILE A 385 24.10 12.21 -12.07
CA ILE A 385 25.33 11.63 -11.54
C ILE A 385 25.40 10.19 -12.01
N GLY A 386 26.57 9.73 -12.44
CA GLY A 386 26.76 8.35 -12.86
C GLY A 386 28.18 7.83 -12.71
N LEU A 387 28.30 6.51 -12.75
CA LEU A 387 29.53 5.74 -12.75
C LEU A 387 29.61 4.99 -14.07
N ALA A 388 30.64 5.26 -14.87
CA ALA A 388 30.86 4.63 -16.18
C ALA A 388 32.03 3.64 -16.14
N ASN A 389 32.02 2.66 -17.04
CA ASN A 389 33.09 1.66 -17.19
C ASN A 389 33.35 0.85 -15.91
N LEU A 390 32.30 0.49 -15.17
CA LEU A 390 32.41 -0.46 -14.06
C LEU A 390 32.52 -1.88 -14.61
N THR A 391 33.23 -2.76 -13.92
CA THR A 391 33.43 -4.15 -14.33
C THR A 391 32.61 -5.08 -13.45
N ASN A 392 31.83 -5.98 -14.05
CA ASN A 392 31.18 -7.08 -13.34
C ASN A 392 32.04 -8.34 -13.50
N SER A 393 32.62 -8.82 -12.41
CA SER A 393 33.45 -10.03 -12.37
C SER A 393 32.65 -11.33 -12.53
N ALA A 394 31.41 -11.35 -12.05
CA ALA A 394 30.52 -12.52 -12.10
C ALA A 394 29.87 -12.74 -13.48
N ALA A 395 29.88 -11.73 -14.37
CA ALA A 395 29.30 -11.86 -15.70
C ALA A 395 30.07 -12.88 -16.54
N THR A 396 29.39 -13.94 -16.99
CA THR A 396 29.91 -14.92 -17.96
C THR A 396 29.99 -14.31 -19.36
N GLU A 397 28.88 -13.68 -19.81
CA GLU A 397 28.75 -12.98 -21.08
C GLU A 397 29.67 -11.76 -21.18
N LYS A 398 30.08 -11.42 -22.41
CA LYS A 398 30.97 -10.28 -22.65
C LYS A 398 30.22 -8.95 -22.48
N GLU A 399 28.95 -8.96 -22.85
CA GLU A 399 28.02 -7.84 -22.80
C GLU A 399 27.68 -7.47 -21.34
N GLY A 400 27.64 -8.43 -20.42
CA GLY A 400 27.46 -8.19 -18.98
C GLY A 400 28.71 -7.73 -18.22
N LYS A 401 29.93 -7.99 -18.75
CA LYS A 401 31.21 -7.70 -18.05
C LYS A 401 31.51 -6.22 -17.84
N THR A 402 30.93 -5.33 -18.64
CA THR A 402 31.02 -3.88 -18.42
C THR A 402 29.64 -3.35 -18.12
N TYR A 403 29.49 -2.55 -17.07
CA TYR A 403 28.25 -1.89 -16.72
C TYR A 403 28.46 -0.40 -16.44
N ALA A 404 27.36 0.35 -16.42
CA ALA A 404 27.33 1.72 -15.95
C ALA A 404 26.05 1.96 -15.15
N LEU A 405 26.15 2.84 -14.16
CA LEU A 405 25.03 3.28 -13.34
C LEU A 405 24.83 4.78 -13.59
N PHE A 406 23.62 5.20 -13.91
CA PHE A 406 23.31 6.61 -14.15
C PHE A 406 21.95 6.95 -13.57
N ILE A 407 21.89 8.07 -12.85
CA ILE A 407 20.68 8.58 -12.25
C ILE A 407 20.60 10.09 -12.42
N GLY A 408 19.39 10.62 -12.38
CA GLY A 408 19.16 12.04 -12.49
C GLY A 408 17.68 12.41 -12.41
N ASP A 409 17.44 13.62 -11.96
CA ASP A 409 16.13 14.14 -11.61
C ASP A 409 16.06 15.65 -11.84
N THR A 410 14.85 16.15 -12.08
CA THR A 410 14.60 17.58 -12.17
C THR A 410 14.30 18.14 -10.78
N VAL A 411 15.04 19.17 -10.36
CA VAL A 411 14.92 19.79 -9.04
C VAL A 411 14.75 21.31 -9.13
N LEU A 412 14.12 21.90 -8.11
CA LEU A 412 13.90 23.34 -7.94
C LEU A 412 14.72 23.87 -6.76
N VAL A 413 15.54 24.89 -6.97
CA VAL A 413 16.31 25.56 -5.92
C VAL A 413 15.37 26.41 -5.06
N ASN A 414 15.32 26.11 -3.77
CA ASN A 414 14.60 26.88 -2.74
C ASN A 414 15.51 27.98 -2.16
N ASP A 415 15.02 28.77 -1.19
CA ASP A 415 15.87 29.74 -0.47
C ASP A 415 16.82 29.03 0.51
N GLU A 416 16.34 28.77 1.73
CA GLU A 416 17.14 28.25 2.86
C GLU A 416 17.06 26.71 2.99
N GLN A 417 16.22 26.08 2.17
CA GLN A 417 15.94 24.63 2.22
C GLN A 417 16.65 23.90 1.07
N PRO A 418 16.97 22.61 1.22
CA PRO A 418 17.40 21.72 0.13
C PRO A 418 16.54 21.84 -1.14
N ALA A 419 17.12 21.53 -2.30
CA ALA A 419 16.40 21.58 -3.57
C ALA A 419 15.19 20.61 -3.60
N SER A 420 14.02 21.09 -4.03
CA SER A 420 12.82 20.26 -4.13
C SER A 420 12.83 19.40 -5.38
N LEU A 421 12.72 18.08 -5.21
CA LEU A 421 12.50 17.12 -6.29
C LEU A 421 11.16 17.40 -7.01
N LEU A 422 11.20 17.51 -8.34
CA LEU A 422 10.02 17.66 -9.20
C LEU A 422 9.65 16.37 -9.94
N THR A 423 10.62 15.51 -10.26
CA THR A 423 10.39 14.18 -10.85
C THR A 423 10.19 13.12 -9.77
N GLN A 424 8.98 13.08 -9.20
CA GLN A 424 8.59 12.15 -8.15
C GLN A 424 8.43 10.71 -8.70
N SER A 425 9.54 9.99 -8.85
CA SER A 425 9.58 8.59 -9.31
C SER A 425 10.50 7.75 -8.42
N LYS A 426 9.97 6.62 -7.92
CA LYS A 426 10.64 5.73 -6.95
C LYS A 426 11.99 5.23 -7.51
N LYS A 427 13.04 5.29 -6.69
CA LYS A 427 14.45 5.06 -7.13
C LYS A 427 15.35 4.30 -6.14
N LYS A 428 14.77 3.64 -5.12
CA LYS A 428 15.51 2.68 -4.28
C LYS A 428 15.67 1.35 -5.03
N ILE A 429 16.65 0.53 -4.64
CA ILE A 429 16.92 -0.76 -5.30
C ILE A 429 15.66 -1.63 -5.43
N LYS A 430 14.82 -1.72 -4.38
CA LYS A 430 13.52 -2.43 -4.39
C LYS A 430 12.45 -1.91 -5.37
N ASN A 431 12.76 -0.91 -6.20
CA ASN A 431 11.85 -0.34 -7.21
C ASN A 431 12.43 -0.33 -8.64
N VAL A 432 13.74 -0.55 -8.78
CA VAL A 432 14.47 -0.57 -10.06
C VAL A 432 15.22 -1.88 -10.33
N GLY A 433 15.48 -2.66 -9.27
CA GLY A 433 15.86 -4.06 -9.36
C GLY A 433 14.70 -4.87 -9.93
N ILE A 434 15.05 -5.80 -10.81
CA ILE A 434 14.18 -6.80 -11.42
C ILE A 434 14.86 -8.12 -11.11
N PHE A 435 14.22 -8.93 -10.27
CA PHE A 435 14.71 -10.24 -9.88
C PHE A 435 13.91 -11.26 -10.67
N LEU A 436 14.55 -11.86 -11.67
CA LEU A 436 14.01 -13.00 -12.38
C LEU A 436 14.05 -14.21 -11.45
N LYS A 437 13.01 -15.04 -11.52
CA LYS A 437 13.15 -16.46 -11.25
C LYS A 437 13.81 -17.06 -12.49
N ASP A 438 14.74 -17.98 -12.32
CA ASP A 438 15.39 -18.63 -13.46
C ASP A 438 14.48 -19.76 -13.95
N ASP A 439 13.73 -19.51 -15.04
CA ASP A 439 12.69 -20.40 -15.59
C ASP A 439 13.21 -21.80 -16.03
N ASP A 440 14.53 -22.05 -15.99
CA ASP A 440 15.15 -23.35 -16.26
C ASP A 440 14.93 -24.39 -15.14
N GLU A 441 14.36 -24.03 -13.97
CA GLU A 441 14.05 -24.98 -12.88
C GLU A 441 12.68 -25.70 -13.02
N GLU A 442 11.78 -25.32 -13.97
CA GLU A 442 10.42 -25.90 -14.05
C GLU A 442 10.28 -27.30 -14.71
N GLU A 443 11.34 -27.92 -15.28
CA GLU A 443 11.24 -29.28 -15.90
C GLU A 443 12.11 -30.41 -15.28
N GLU A 444 13.02 -30.16 -14.33
CA GLU A 444 13.84 -31.24 -13.68
C GLU A 444 13.93 -31.16 -12.13
N GLU A 445 12.84 -30.85 -11.40
CA GLU A 445 12.78 -31.03 -9.93
C GLU A 445 12.77 -32.51 -9.47
N GLU A 446 13.85 -33.25 -9.74
CA GLU A 446 14.18 -34.46 -8.97
C GLU A 446 15.70 -34.66 -8.74
N LYS A 447 16.42 -33.60 -8.32
CA LYS A 447 17.51 -33.61 -7.29
C LYS A 447 18.38 -32.34 -7.31
N GLU A 448 18.40 -31.65 -6.17
CA GLU A 448 19.45 -30.77 -5.60
C GLU A 448 20.49 -30.10 -6.53
N ASN A 449 20.38 -28.77 -6.64
CA ASN A 449 21.36 -27.89 -7.25
C ASN A 449 22.62 -27.73 -6.36
N LYS A 450 23.83 -27.91 -6.93
CA LYS A 450 25.09 -27.41 -6.34
C LYS A 450 26.05 -26.90 -7.42
N THR A 451 26.30 -25.60 -7.38
CA THR A 451 27.43 -24.91 -8.02
C THR A 451 28.73 -25.12 -7.19
N GLU A 452 29.95 -24.94 -7.72
CA GLU A 452 30.38 -23.95 -8.72
C GLU A 452 31.77 -24.25 -9.36
N ILE A 453 32.20 -23.37 -10.29
CA ILE A 453 33.57 -23.11 -10.78
C ILE A 453 34.13 -24.03 -11.90
N LEU A 454 34.79 -23.38 -12.87
CA LEU A 454 35.40 -23.98 -14.05
C LEU A 454 36.92 -24.18 -13.90
N GLU A 455 37.49 -25.17 -14.59
CA GLU A 455 38.77 -24.95 -15.27
C GLU A 455 38.94 -25.75 -16.59
N ASN A 456 39.99 -25.42 -17.34
CA ASN A 456 40.08 -25.63 -18.79
C ASN A 456 40.33 -27.08 -19.27
N GLY A 457 39.56 -27.48 -20.30
CA GLY A 457 40.19 -27.81 -21.60
C GLY A 457 40.36 -29.28 -22.03
N GLY A 458 39.62 -29.67 -23.08
CA GLY A 458 40.21 -30.41 -24.22
C GLY A 458 40.10 -31.94 -24.28
N ARG A 459 39.08 -32.43 -25.02
CA ARG A 459 39.10 -33.66 -25.84
C ARG A 459 39.60 -35.00 -25.20
N GLY A 460 38.72 -35.65 -24.46
CA GLY A 460 38.14 -36.92 -24.91
C GLY A 460 38.62 -38.28 -24.33
N LYS A 461 37.66 -39.23 -24.35
CA LYS A 461 37.74 -40.69 -24.10
C LYS A 461 38.04 -41.19 -22.67
N ARG A 462 36.97 -41.76 -22.09
CA ARG A 462 36.91 -43.07 -21.39
C ARG A 462 37.60 -43.26 -20.03
N THR A 463 36.73 -43.34 -19.01
CA THR A 463 36.61 -44.47 -18.07
C THR A 463 37.59 -44.55 -16.89
N ALA A 464 36.99 -44.55 -15.68
CA ALA A 464 37.50 -45.05 -14.39
C ALA A 464 38.79 -44.44 -13.81
N VAL A 465 38.61 -43.54 -12.83
CA VAL A 465 39.06 -43.76 -11.44
C VAL A 465 37.92 -43.30 -10.52
N ILE A 466 37.63 -44.09 -9.47
CA ILE A 466 36.77 -43.73 -8.33
C ILE A 466 37.70 -43.64 -7.10
N GLU A 467 37.23 -43.03 -6.01
CA GLU A 467 37.94 -42.80 -4.74
C GLU A 467 38.91 -41.59 -4.74
N SER A 468 38.92 -40.84 -3.63
CA SER A 468 39.82 -39.71 -3.24
C SER A 468 39.36 -38.23 -3.38
N LYS A 469 38.16 -37.90 -3.88
CA LYS A 469 37.62 -36.52 -3.82
C LYS A 469 36.18 -36.47 -3.29
N LEU A 470 36.02 -36.44 -1.97
CA LEU A 470 34.72 -36.22 -1.29
C LEU A 470 34.97 -35.51 0.05
N ARG A 471 35.06 -34.17 0.01
CA ARG A 471 34.96 -33.22 1.14
C ARG A 471 35.02 -31.78 0.62
N THR A 472 34.42 -30.85 1.38
CA THR A 472 34.39 -29.39 1.16
C THR A 472 33.83 -28.90 -0.18
N GLU A 473 32.52 -29.09 -0.36
CA GLU A 473 31.62 -28.09 -0.96
C GLU A 473 30.57 -27.76 0.10
N HIS A 474 30.54 -26.52 0.61
CA HIS A 474 29.60 -26.11 1.66
C HIS A 474 28.15 -26.14 1.16
N SER A 475 27.19 -26.40 2.05
CA SER A 475 25.76 -26.49 1.69
C SER A 475 25.11 -25.10 1.49
N SER A 476 24.02 -25.03 0.73
CA SER A 476 23.14 -23.86 0.70
C SER A 476 22.56 -23.57 2.09
N GLU A 477 22.17 -24.64 2.80
CA GLU A 477 21.82 -24.69 4.22
C GLU A 477 22.90 -24.09 5.13
N GLU A 478 24.17 -24.27 4.77
CA GLU A 478 25.33 -23.85 5.58
C GLU A 478 25.56 -22.34 5.47
N LYS A 479 25.43 -21.77 4.25
CA LYS A 479 25.34 -20.31 4.04
C LYS A 479 24.14 -19.71 4.79
N ARG A 480 23.00 -20.41 4.79
CA ARG A 480 21.79 -20.02 5.54
C ARG A 480 22.06 -19.96 7.05
N LYS A 481 22.78 -20.97 7.58
CA LYS A 481 23.18 -21.07 8.99
C LYS A 481 24.23 -20.02 9.39
N GLU A 482 25.14 -19.66 8.49
CA GLU A 482 26.11 -18.58 8.67
C GLU A 482 25.42 -17.21 8.78
N HIS A 483 24.56 -16.85 7.81
CA HIS A 483 23.79 -15.60 7.86
C HIS A 483 22.90 -15.50 9.12
N GLN A 484 22.21 -16.60 9.47
CA GLN A 484 21.41 -16.67 10.71
C GLN A 484 22.25 -16.50 11.98
N ARG A 485 23.52 -16.93 11.99
CA ARG A 485 24.45 -16.73 13.12
C ARG A 485 24.95 -15.28 13.20
N GLU A 486 25.23 -14.62 12.08
CA GLU A 486 25.54 -13.18 12.05
C GLU A 486 24.35 -12.32 12.52
N LEU A 487 23.13 -12.67 12.09
CA LEU A 487 21.90 -12.04 12.57
C LEU A 487 21.74 -12.21 14.09
N ALA A 488 22.07 -13.37 14.67
CA ALA A 488 21.97 -13.60 16.12
C ALA A 488 22.85 -12.65 16.95
N ILE A 489 24.12 -12.48 16.56
CA ILE A 489 25.07 -11.57 17.21
C ILE A 489 24.56 -10.12 17.09
N THR A 490 24.23 -9.72 15.87
CA THR A 490 23.71 -8.39 15.53
C THR A 490 22.41 -8.04 16.28
N LEU A 491 21.56 -9.04 16.52
CA LEU A 491 20.31 -8.92 17.27
C LEU A 491 20.56 -8.72 18.76
N ASN A 492 21.42 -9.54 19.38
CA ASN A 492 21.77 -9.41 20.79
C ASN A 492 22.39 -8.03 21.10
N GLU A 493 23.28 -7.52 20.24
CA GLU A 493 23.83 -6.16 20.36
C GLU A 493 22.74 -5.08 20.28
N LYS A 494 21.88 -5.13 19.25
CA LYS A 494 20.78 -4.16 19.06
C LYS A 494 19.75 -4.22 20.19
N ALA A 495 19.47 -5.39 20.75
CA ALA A 495 18.59 -5.56 21.90
C ALA A 495 19.19 -4.93 23.15
N LYS A 496 20.47 -5.21 23.46
CA LYS A 496 21.19 -4.61 24.60
C LYS A 496 21.25 -3.08 24.50
N GLU A 497 21.50 -2.55 23.29
CA GLU A 497 21.41 -1.10 23.01
C GLU A 497 20.01 -0.50 23.21
N ARG A 498 18.94 -1.22 22.83
CA ARG A 498 17.54 -0.79 22.97
C ARG A 498 17.14 -0.71 24.44
N LEU A 499 17.47 -1.76 25.20
CA LEU A 499 17.14 -1.90 26.62
C LEU A 499 17.91 -0.90 27.49
N ALA A 500 19.18 -0.65 27.20
CA ALA A 500 19.97 0.39 27.87
C ALA A 500 19.30 1.77 27.80
N LYS A 501 18.70 2.13 26.64
CA LYS A 501 17.95 3.38 26.44
C LYS A 501 16.60 3.38 27.18
N GLN A 502 15.92 2.23 27.20
CA GLN A 502 14.59 2.03 27.77
C GLN A 502 14.58 1.98 29.31
N SER A 503 15.72 1.63 29.95
CA SER A 503 15.90 1.58 31.41
C SER A 503 15.53 2.88 32.16
N SER A 504 15.56 4.01 31.46
CA SER A 504 15.28 5.35 32.00
C SER A 504 13.81 5.64 32.32
N GLY A 505 12.88 4.73 31.99
CA GLY A 505 11.44 4.97 31.97
C GLY A 505 10.54 3.97 32.71
N LYS A 506 10.87 3.54 33.94
CA LYS A 506 9.88 2.85 34.80
C LYS A 506 8.79 3.84 35.24
N GLU A 507 7.62 3.79 34.60
CA GLU A 507 6.45 4.56 35.04
C GLU A 507 6.07 4.20 36.48
N GLY A 508 5.76 5.21 37.30
CA GLY A 508 5.37 5.03 38.69
C GLY A 508 4.00 4.39 38.80
N GLU A 509 3.95 3.16 39.30
CA GLU A 509 2.71 2.41 39.55
C GLU A 509 1.76 3.21 40.46
N LYS A 510 0.62 3.64 39.91
CA LYS A 510 -0.29 4.57 40.58
C LYS A 510 -1.04 3.84 41.70
N LEU A 511 -0.74 4.19 42.96
CA LEU A 511 -1.45 3.65 44.12
C LEU A 511 -2.98 3.78 43.95
N ARG A 512 -3.65 2.62 43.92
CA ARG A 512 -5.11 2.47 43.86
C ARG A 512 -5.73 3.18 45.07
N LYS A 513 -6.65 4.12 44.85
CA LYS A 513 -7.31 4.86 45.94
C LYS A 513 -8.13 3.91 46.79
N SER A 514 -7.93 3.93 48.10
CA SER A 514 -8.71 3.11 49.06
C SER A 514 -10.19 3.50 49.01
N THR A 515 -11.05 2.55 48.61
CA THR A 515 -12.51 2.66 48.73
C THR A 515 -12.93 2.57 50.19
N VAL A 516 -13.91 3.39 50.60
CA VAL A 516 -14.34 3.55 52.00
C VAL A 516 -15.85 3.52 52.06
N SER A 517 -16.42 2.54 52.78
CA SER A 517 -17.88 2.36 52.95
C SER A 517 -18.60 3.61 53.43
N TYR A 518 -18.23 4.10 54.62
CA TYR A 518 -18.82 5.28 55.25
C TYR A 518 -17.70 6.16 55.81
N LYS A 519 -17.82 7.47 55.61
CA LYS A 519 -16.88 8.47 56.14
C LYS A 519 -17.32 9.02 57.51
N ASN A 520 -18.62 8.96 57.80
CA ASN A 520 -19.23 9.46 59.03
C ASN A 520 -20.35 8.51 59.52
N VAL A 521 -20.52 8.40 60.84
CA VAL A 521 -21.61 7.59 61.45
C VAL A 521 -23.00 7.98 60.94
N SER A 522 -23.22 9.25 60.60
CA SER A 522 -24.48 9.75 60.01
C SER A 522 -24.82 9.17 58.62
N GLN A 523 -23.91 8.46 57.98
CA GLN A 523 -24.15 7.77 56.69
C GLN A 523 -24.58 6.31 56.87
N MET A 524 -24.44 5.75 58.07
CA MET A 524 -24.82 4.37 58.35
C MET A 524 -26.35 4.20 58.38
N PRO A 525 -26.92 3.19 57.69
CA PRO A 525 -28.34 2.89 57.70
C PRO A 525 -28.91 2.74 59.11
N ARG A 526 -30.09 3.31 59.34
CA ARG A 526 -30.85 3.23 60.62
C ARG A 526 -32.04 2.28 60.54
N GLU A 527 -32.01 1.37 59.58
CA GLU A 527 -33.04 0.36 59.36
C GLU A 527 -33.17 -0.60 60.55
N ASN A 528 -34.35 -1.21 60.69
CA ASN A 528 -34.58 -2.15 61.79
C ASN A 528 -33.75 -3.43 61.63
N GLU A 529 -33.49 -3.88 60.41
CA GLU A 529 -32.63 -5.04 60.13
C GLU A 529 -31.23 -4.89 60.74
N VAL A 530 -30.63 -3.70 60.66
CA VAL A 530 -29.31 -3.40 61.25
C VAL A 530 -29.35 -3.38 62.78
N LYS A 531 -30.47 -2.97 63.39
CA LYS A 531 -30.69 -3.00 64.85
C LYS A 531 -30.94 -4.41 65.37
N GLU A 532 -31.61 -5.22 64.56
CA GLU A 532 -31.94 -6.64 64.81
C GLU A 532 -30.76 -7.57 64.48
N LEU A 533 -29.58 -7.02 64.16
CA LEU A 533 -28.36 -7.76 63.83
C LEU A 533 -28.53 -8.76 62.67
N LYS A 534 -29.39 -8.41 61.70
CA LYS A 534 -29.55 -9.13 60.43
C LYS A 534 -28.50 -8.66 59.42
N LEU A 535 -28.21 -9.50 58.41
CA LEU A 535 -27.38 -9.09 57.29
C LEU A 535 -28.11 -8.02 56.48
N TYR A 536 -27.43 -6.90 56.22
CA TYR A 536 -27.94 -5.79 55.42
C TYR A 536 -26.97 -5.43 54.29
N VAL A 537 -27.50 -5.10 53.12
CA VAL A 537 -26.71 -4.68 51.95
C VAL A 537 -27.12 -3.28 51.52
N ASP A 538 -26.27 -2.31 51.83
CA ASP A 538 -26.42 -0.94 51.36
C ASP A 538 -26.06 -0.87 49.88
N ARG A 539 -27.10 -0.89 49.04
CA ARG A 539 -27.01 -0.75 47.58
C ARG A 539 -26.46 0.61 47.11
N LYS A 540 -26.46 1.64 47.97
CA LYS A 540 -26.08 3.02 47.63
C LYS A 540 -24.62 3.33 47.97
N TYR A 541 -24.10 2.75 49.05
CA TYR A 541 -22.68 2.82 49.45
C TYR A 541 -21.92 1.51 49.21
N GLU A 542 -22.51 0.59 48.43
CA GLU A 542 -21.92 -0.67 47.95
C GLU A 542 -21.23 -1.45 49.06
N THR A 543 -21.95 -1.58 50.18
CA THR A 543 -21.42 -2.01 51.47
C THR A 543 -22.32 -3.04 52.12
N VAL A 544 -21.73 -4.11 52.61
CA VAL A 544 -22.39 -5.16 53.39
C VAL A 544 -22.17 -4.88 54.87
N ILE A 545 -23.23 -4.82 55.66
CA ILE A 545 -23.14 -4.67 57.11
C ILE A 545 -23.26 -6.06 57.75
N LEU A 546 -22.21 -6.46 58.47
CA LEU A 546 -22.03 -7.80 59.02
C LEU A 546 -21.98 -7.75 60.55
N PRO A 547 -22.82 -8.51 61.28
CA PRO A 547 -22.88 -8.51 62.73
C PRO A 547 -21.74 -9.36 63.35
N ILE A 548 -20.56 -8.76 63.53
CA ILE A 548 -19.41 -9.41 64.17
C ILE A 548 -19.61 -9.37 65.69
N PHE A 549 -19.92 -10.52 66.29
CA PHE A 549 -20.14 -10.70 67.74
C PHE A 549 -21.06 -9.64 68.38
N GLY A 550 -22.13 -9.26 67.67
CA GLY A 550 -23.11 -8.27 68.13
C GLY A 550 -22.82 -6.82 67.72
N VAL A 551 -21.73 -6.55 67.00
CA VAL A 551 -21.40 -5.23 66.45
C VAL A 551 -21.68 -5.22 64.94
N PRO A 552 -22.54 -4.34 64.40
CA PRO A 552 -22.75 -4.20 62.96
C PRO A 552 -21.55 -3.49 62.31
N VAL A 553 -20.69 -4.25 61.62
CA VAL A 553 -19.46 -3.75 60.98
C VAL A 553 -19.66 -3.64 59.46
N PRO A 554 -19.40 -2.46 58.84
CA PRO A 554 -19.53 -2.27 57.39
C PRO A 554 -18.29 -2.73 56.62
N PHE A 555 -18.50 -3.51 55.57
CA PHE A 555 -17.47 -3.95 54.62
C PHE A 555 -17.85 -3.54 53.20
N HIS A 556 -16.97 -2.79 52.51
CA HIS A 556 -17.18 -2.41 51.12
C HIS A 556 -17.07 -3.63 50.21
N ILE A 557 -17.90 -3.73 49.16
CA ILE A 557 -17.96 -4.90 48.26
C ILE A 557 -16.61 -5.21 47.61
N SER A 558 -15.77 -4.20 47.34
CA SER A 558 -14.39 -4.41 46.84
C SER A 558 -13.45 -5.15 47.80
N THR A 559 -13.84 -5.36 49.06
CA THR A 559 -13.08 -6.16 50.05
C THR A 559 -13.52 -7.62 50.11
N ILE A 560 -14.64 -7.99 49.47
CA ILE A 560 -15.20 -9.34 49.45
C ILE A 560 -14.74 -10.04 48.16
N LYS A 561 -13.98 -11.13 48.32
CA LYS A 561 -13.47 -11.96 47.22
C LYS A 561 -14.60 -12.76 46.58
N ASN A 562 -15.27 -13.60 47.35
CA ASN A 562 -16.46 -14.34 46.92
C ASN A 562 -17.33 -14.73 48.12
N ILE A 563 -18.52 -15.23 47.82
CA ILE A 563 -19.50 -15.70 48.81
C ILE A 563 -20.06 -17.06 48.38
N SER A 564 -20.09 -18.01 49.31
CA SER A 564 -20.67 -19.34 49.12
C SER A 564 -21.72 -19.64 50.19
N GLN A 565 -22.65 -20.52 49.85
CA GLN A 565 -23.74 -20.95 50.72
C GLN A 565 -23.82 -22.48 50.70
N SER A 566 -23.91 -23.12 51.86
CA SER A 566 -24.25 -24.54 52.01
C SER A 566 -25.50 -24.71 52.89
N VAL A 567 -26.17 -25.85 52.75
CA VAL A 567 -27.32 -26.22 53.58
C VAL A 567 -27.10 -27.64 54.06
N GLU A 568 -27.06 -27.82 55.37
CA GLU A 568 -26.69 -29.07 56.04
C GLU A 568 -27.79 -29.38 57.07
N GLY A 569 -28.80 -30.14 56.64
CA GLY A 569 -30.00 -30.42 57.43
C GLY A 569 -30.74 -29.14 57.84
N ASP A 570 -31.02 -29.00 59.14
CA ASP A 570 -31.76 -27.89 59.72
C ASP A 570 -31.00 -26.54 59.72
N TYR A 571 -29.77 -26.49 59.18
CA TYR A 571 -28.95 -25.27 59.18
C TYR A 571 -28.53 -24.84 57.77
N THR A 572 -28.57 -23.52 57.54
CA THR A 572 -27.95 -22.86 56.39
C THR A 572 -26.68 -22.14 56.83
N TYR A 573 -25.60 -22.32 56.09
CA TYR A 573 -24.33 -21.63 56.27
C TYR A 573 -24.08 -20.64 55.13
N LEU A 574 -23.60 -19.45 55.47
CA LEU A 574 -23.20 -18.41 54.52
C LEU A 574 -21.76 -18.00 54.80
N ARG A 575 -20.82 -18.38 53.93
CA ARG A 575 -19.40 -18.05 54.04
C ARG A 575 -19.05 -16.89 53.13
N ILE A 576 -18.54 -15.82 53.73
CA ILE A 576 -18.06 -14.61 53.06
C ILE A 576 -16.53 -14.62 53.15
N ASN A 577 -15.87 -14.74 51.99
CA ASN A 577 -14.40 -14.72 51.91
C ASN A 577 -13.94 -13.31 51.48
N PHE A 578 -12.90 -12.80 52.11
CA PHE A 578 -12.37 -11.45 51.89
C PHE A 578 -11.05 -11.48 51.12
N PHE A 579 -10.68 -10.34 50.56
CA PHE A 579 -9.35 -10.14 49.97
C PHE A 579 -8.32 -9.89 51.09
N HIS A 580 -7.31 -10.75 51.15
CA HIS A 580 -6.15 -10.63 52.04
C HIS A 580 -4.84 -10.91 51.26
N PRO A 581 -3.67 -10.43 51.72
CA PRO A 581 -2.38 -10.84 51.18
C PRO A 581 -2.25 -12.37 51.10
N GLY A 582 -1.75 -12.88 49.98
CA GLY A 582 -1.71 -14.31 49.67
C GLY A 582 -3.00 -14.90 49.06
N ALA A 583 -4.17 -14.25 49.20
CA ALA A 583 -5.41 -14.73 48.57
C ALA A 583 -5.45 -14.57 47.04
N THR A 584 -4.46 -13.89 46.46
CA THR A 584 -4.50 -13.30 45.11
C THR A 584 -3.25 -13.61 44.28
N MET A 585 -2.64 -14.79 44.45
CA MET A 585 -1.53 -15.25 43.60
C MET A 585 -1.93 -15.56 42.15
N GLY A 586 -3.23 -15.56 41.85
CA GLY A 586 -3.76 -15.57 40.47
C GLY A 586 -3.80 -14.16 39.86
N ARG A 587 -3.18 -14.02 38.69
CA ARG A 587 -3.10 -12.83 37.80
C ARG A 587 -4.08 -11.68 38.10
N ASN A 588 -3.53 -10.51 38.44
CA ASN A 588 -4.11 -9.15 38.32
C ASN A 588 -5.43 -8.79 39.06
N GLU A 589 -6.05 -9.67 39.87
CA GLU A 589 -7.16 -9.24 40.76
C GLU A 589 -6.69 -8.70 42.13
N GLY A 590 -5.47 -9.03 42.57
CA GLY A 590 -4.89 -8.52 43.80
C GLY A 590 -4.32 -7.11 43.66
N GLY A 591 -5.12 -6.08 43.91
CA GLY A 591 -4.63 -4.70 43.92
C GLY A 591 -3.75 -4.40 45.13
N ASN A 592 -2.71 -3.58 44.94
CA ASN A 592 -1.73 -3.22 45.97
C ASN A 592 -2.39 -2.75 47.28
N TYR A 593 -2.23 -3.55 48.34
CA TYR A 593 -2.69 -3.22 49.68
C TYR A 593 -1.86 -2.05 50.23
N ALA A 594 -2.51 -0.96 50.65
CA ALA A 594 -1.83 0.23 51.18
C ALA A 594 -1.03 -0.04 52.47
N GLN A 595 -1.28 -1.17 53.13
CA GLN A 595 -0.49 -1.71 54.24
C GLN A 595 -0.45 -3.24 54.05
N PRO A 596 0.64 -3.83 53.53
CA PRO A 596 0.74 -5.28 53.32
C PRO A 596 0.81 -6.06 54.65
N ASP A 597 1.46 -5.48 55.67
CA ASP A 597 1.71 -6.11 56.97
C ASP A 597 0.53 -5.98 57.97
N ALA A 598 -0.61 -5.46 57.52
CA ALA A 598 -1.81 -5.31 58.37
C ALA A 598 -2.48 -6.67 58.66
N THR A 599 -3.22 -6.76 59.76
CA THR A 599 -4.02 -7.97 60.06
C THR A 599 -5.33 -7.96 59.28
N PHE A 600 -5.45 -8.84 58.28
CA PHE A 600 -6.65 -8.98 57.46
C PHE A 600 -7.58 -10.10 57.95
N VAL A 601 -8.89 -9.92 57.76
CA VAL A 601 -9.87 -11.00 57.90
C VAL A 601 -9.78 -11.89 56.65
N LYS A 602 -9.74 -13.22 56.83
CA LYS A 602 -9.79 -14.19 55.72
C LYS A 602 -11.22 -14.50 55.30
N GLU A 603 -12.02 -15.01 56.23
CA GLU A 603 -13.38 -15.47 55.97
C GLU A 603 -14.25 -15.32 57.23
N VAL A 604 -15.56 -15.14 57.03
CA VAL A 604 -16.58 -15.17 58.09
C VAL A 604 -17.69 -16.11 57.63
N THR A 605 -18.04 -17.09 58.46
CA THR A 605 -19.18 -18.00 58.19
C THR A 605 -20.30 -17.73 59.19
N TYR A 606 -21.46 -17.32 58.70
CA TYR A 606 -22.70 -17.25 59.47
C TYR A 606 -23.46 -18.58 59.37
N ARG A 607 -24.13 -18.98 60.46
CA ARG A 607 -25.04 -20.14 60.50
C ARG A 607 -26.40 -19.69 61.02
N SER A 608 -27.47 -20.13 60.37
CA SER A 608 -28.86 -19.85 60.77
C SER A 608 -29.73 -21.10 60.62
N THR A 609 -30.80 -21.20 61.41
CA THR A 609 -31.76 -22.31 61.36
C THR A 609 -32.72 -22.18 60.17
N ASN A 610 -33.08 -23.33 59.60
CA ASN A 610 -34.16 -23.50 58.62
C ASN A 610 -35.51 -23.80 59.29
N THR A 611 -35.50 -24.25 60.55
CA THR A 611 -36.70 -24.37 61.38
C THR A 611 -37.32 -23.01 61.66
N LYS A 612 -38.65 -23.00 61.80
CA LYS A 612 -39.46 -21.79 61.97
C LYS A 612 -40.23 -21.87 63.28
N GLU A 613 -40.08 -20.87 64.14
CA GLU A 613 -40.79 -20.81 65.42
C GLU A 613 -42.28 -20.42 65.25
N PRO A 614 -43.19 -20.93 66.12
CA PRO A 614 -44.62 -20.62 66.05
C PRO A 614 -44.93 -19.14 66.31
N GLY A 615 -45.09 -18.37 65.23
CA GLY A 615 -45.45 -16.95 65.24
C GLY A 615 -44.64 -16.10 64.26
N GLU A 616 -43.50 -16.58 63.80
CA GLU A 616 -42.71 -15.89 62.78
C GLU A 616 -43.33 -16.01 61.38
N ILE A 617 -42.88 -15.19 60.42
CA ILE A 617 -43.39 -15.22 59.03
C ILE A 617 -42.49 -16.10 58.15
N SER A 618 -41.18 -15.87 58.17
CA SER A 618 -40.16 -16.64 57.43
C SER A 618 -39.14 -17.27 58.40
N PRO A 619 -38.52 -18.41 58.08
CA PRO A 619 -37.43 -18.97 58.89
C PRO A 619 -36.22 -18.01 58.92
N PRO A 620 -35.42 -17.98 60.00
CA PRO A 620 -34.25 -17.11 60.12
C PRO A 620 -33.23 -17.22 58.98
N SER A 621 -33.08 -18.40 58.36
CA SER A 621 -32.21 -18.59 57.19
C SER A 621 -32.60 -17.78 55.95
N ALA A 622 -33.85 -17.29 55.86
CA ALA A 622 -34.30 -16.45 54.75
C ALA A 622 -33.49 -15.14 54.63
N ASN A 623 -32.95 -14.60 55.74
CA ASN A 623 -32.06 -13.44 55.70
C ASN A 623 -30.67 -13.80 55.11
N LEU A 624 -30.15 -15.01 55.36
CA LEU A 624 -28.91 -15.48 54.71
C LEU A 624 -29.11 -15.63 53.19
N ASN A 625 -30.21 -16.25 52.76
CA ASN A 625 -30.57 -16.43 51.35
C ASN A 625 -30.72 -15.07 50.63
N THR A 626 -31.38 -14.11 51.29
CA THR A 626 -31.57 -12.75 50.78
C THR A 626 -30.22 -12.01 50.69
N GLY A 627 -29.40 -12.09 51.75
CA GLY A 627 -28.04 -11.54 51.77
C GLY A 627 -27.17 -12.09 50.65
N PHE A 628 -27.14 -13.41 50.45
CA PHE A 628 -26.41 -14.06 49.36
C PHE A 628 -26.78 -13.50 47.98
N ARG A 629 -28.08 -13.39 47.68
CA ARG A 629 -28.56 -12.84 46.41
C ARG A 629 -28.19 -11.37 46.24
N LEU A 630 -28.39 -10.55 47.27
CA LEU A 630 -28.10 -9.12 47.24
C LEU A 630 -26.59 -8.84 47.09
N ILE A 631 -25.74 -9.58 47.82
CA ILE A 631 -24.28 -9.44 47.73
C ILE A 631 -23.80 -9.83 46.32
N LYS A 632 -24.31 -10.92 45.73
CA LYS A 632 -23.99 -11.30 44.34
C LYS A 632 -24.46 -10.25 43.32
N GLU A 633 -25.66 -9.69 43.48
CA GLU A 633 -26.17 -8.65 42.56
C GLU A 633 -25.28 -7.39 42.58
N VAL A 634 -24.92 -6.90 43.78
CA VAL A 634 -24.05 -5.73 43.93
C VAL A 634 -22.61 -6.07 43.50
N GLN A 635 -22.11 -7.29 43.73
CA GLN A 635 -20.78 -7.70 43.27
C GLN A 635 -20.70 -7.79 41.73
N LYS A 636 -21.74 -8.29 41.03
CA LYS A 636 -21.80 -8.25 39.55
C LYS A 636 -21.78 -6.80 39.06
N LYS A 637 -22.66 -5.94 39.58
CA LYS A 637 -22.73 -4.51 39.22
C LYS A 637 -21.42 -3.76 39.50
N PHE A 638 -20.77 -4.01 40.64
CA PHE A 638 -19.48 -3.42 41.00
C PHE A 638 -18.36 -3.90 40.05
N LYS A 639 -18.23 -5.21 39.82
CA LYS A 639 -17.20 -5.74 38.89
C LYS A 639 -17.39 -5.22 37.46
N THR A 640 -18.63 -5.13 36.97
CA THR A 640 -18.90 -4.55 35.63
C THR A 640 -18.48 -3.08 35.57
N ARG A 641 -18.85 -2.24 36.55
CA ARG A 641 -18.45 -0.83 36.55
C ARG A 641 -16.94 -0.66 36.72
N GLU A 642 -16.29 -1.43 37.59
CA GLU A 642 -14.83 -1.34 37.77
C GLU A 642 -14.07 -1.78 36.51
N ALA A 643 -14.57 -2.78 35.79
CA ALA A 643 -14.03 -3.17 34.47
C ALA A 643 -14.22 -2.04 33.44
N GLU A 644 -15.42 -1.45 33.37
CA GLU A 644 -15.69 -0.29 32.52
C GLU A 644 -14.82 0.93 32.84
N GLU A 645 -14.59 1.23 34.12
CA GLU A 645 -13.72 2.34 34.55
C GLU A 645 -12.26 2.04 34.18
N ARG A 646 -11.78 0.80 34.39
CA ARG A 646 -10.44 0.35 34.00
C ARG A 646 -10.22 0.39 32.48
N GLU A 647 -11.23 0.04 31.68
CA GLU A 647 -11.17 0.17 30.21
C GLU A 647 -11.22 1.64 29.74
N LYS A 648 -11.73 2.57 30.56
CA LYS A 648 -11.73 4.02 30.28
C LYS A 648 -10.46 4.74 30.76
N GLU A 649 -9.80 4.26 31.82
CA GLU A 649 -8.54 4.82 32.31
C GLU A 649 -7.33 4.45 31.43
N ASP A 650 -7.36 3.27 30.79
CA ASP A 650 -6.35 2.80 29.82
C ASP A 650 -6.51 3.42 28.40
N LEU A 651 -7.51 4.29 28.20
CA LEU A 651 -7.82 4.87 26.89
C LEU A 651 -6.99 6.14 26.62
N VAL A 652 -6.02 6.04 25.72
CA VAL A 652 -5.29 7.21 25.18
C VAL A 652 -6.28 8.16 24.50
N LYS A 653 -6.39 9.39 25.03
CA LYS A 653 -7.24 10.44 24.44
C LYS A 653 -6.69 10.90 23.10
N GLN A 654 -7.45 10.66 22.04
CA GLN A 654 -7.11 11.06 20.68
C GLN A 654 -7.62 12.47 20.36
N ASP A 655 -7.02 13.10 19.35
CA ASP A 655 -7.50 14.37 18.80
C ASP A 655 -8.88 14.24 18.13
N THR A 656 -9.58 15.37 17.98
CA THR A 656 -10.84 15.40 17.24
C THR A 656 -10.61 15.36 15.73
N LEU A 657 -11.34 14.50 15.02
CA LEU A 657 -11.29 14.42 13.56
C LEU A 657 -11.78 15.72 12.90
N VAL A 658 -10.93 16.32 12.07
CA VAL A 658 -11.19 17.57 11.35
C VAL A 658 -11.95 17.26 10.06
N ILE A 659 -13.23 17.63 10.03
CA ILE A 659 -14.15 17.33 8.93
C ILE A 659 -13.92 18.31 7.78
N SER A 660 -13.40 17.84 6.64
CA SER A 660 -13.42 18.64 5.41
C SER A 660 -14.79 18.59 4.76
N GLN A 661 -15.39 19.75 4.45
CA GLN A 661 -16.67 19.84 3.73
C GLN A 661 -16.52 19.87 2.20
N SER A 662 -15.31 19.56 1.67
CA SER A 662 -15.07 19.51 0.22
C SER A 662 -15.85 18.37 -0.46
N LYS A 663 -16.64 18.70 -1.49
CA LYS A 663 -17.39 17.73 -2.32
C LYS A 663 -16.52 16.72 -3.09
N GLY A 664 -15.20 16.80 -2.97
CA GLY A 664 -14.22 15.90 -3.60
C GLY A 664 -13.60 14.86 -2.65
N ASN A 665 -14.02 14.78 -1.38
CA ASN A 665 -13.48 13.82 -0.42
C ASN A 665 -13.55 12.37 -0.97
N PRO A 666 -12.51 11.54 -0.79
CA PRO A 666 -12.61 10.11 -1.06
C PRO A 666 -13.71 9.49 -0.19
N LYS A 667 -14.69 8.86 -0.83
CA LYS A 667 -15.81 8.19 -0.14
C LYS A 667 -16.10 6.84 -0.77
N LEU A 668 -16.35 5.86 0.08
CA LEU A 668 -16.76 4.50 -0.26
C LEU A 668 -18.06 4.18 0.48
N LYS A 669 -18.99 3.50 -0.19
CA LYS A 669 -20.35 3.22 0.28
C LYS A 669 -20.57 1.74 0.45
N ASP A 670 -21.69 1.39 1.08
CA ASP A 670 -22.21 0.02 1.16
C ASP A 670 -21.19 -0.94 1.82
N LEU A 671 -20.53 -0.38 2.84
CA LEU A 671 -19.56 -1.03 3.71
C LEU A 671 -20.24 -1.44 5.02
N TYR A 672 -19.98 -2.66 5.46
CA TYR A 672 -20.15 -3.10 6.84
C TYR A 672 -18.88 -2.82 7.65
N ILE A 673 -19.00 -2.71 8.97
CA ILE A 673 -17.88 -2.53 9.90
C ILE A 673 -17.73 -3.78 10.79
N ARG A 674 -16.49 -4.24 11.01
CA ARG A 674 -16.15 -5.21 12.08
C ARG A 674 -15.09 -4.59 12.99
N PRO A 675 -15.23 -4.62 14.33
CA PRO A 675 -16.40 -5.05 15.10
C PRO A 675 -17.66 -4.24 14.78
N ASN A 676 -18.85 -4.83 14.99
CA ASN A 676 -20.10 -4.09 14.82
C ASN A 676 -20.26 -3.06 15.96
N ILE A 677 -20.73 -1.85 15.65
CA ILE A 677 -21.00 -0.79 16.64
C ILE A 677 -22.15 -1.19 17.60
N VAL A 678 -23.09 -1.99 17.10
CA VAL A 678 -24.25 -2.55 17.81
C VAL A 678 -24.43 -4.02 17.39
N THR A 679 -25.15 -4.84 18.16
CA THR A 679 -25.27 -6.30 17.93
C THR A 679 -25.71 -6.67 16.51
N LYS A 680 -26.57 -5.87 15.88
CA LYS A 680 -27.02 -6.07 14.50
C LYS A 680 -26.00 -5.49 13.50
N ARG A 681 -25.64 -6.28 12.49
CA ARG A 681 -24.81 -5.83 11.35
C ARG A 681 -25.48 -4.63 10.66
N MET A 682 -24.74 -3.52 10.55
CA MET A 682 -25.22 -2.26 9.96
C MET A 682 -24.28 -1.83 8.83
N SER A 683 -24.85 -1.46 7.68
CA SER A 683 -24.10 -0.81 6.61
C SER A 683 -23.87 0.68 6.90
N GLY A 684 -22.96 1.29 6.13
CA GLY A 684 -22.62 2.70 6.22
C GLY A 684 -21.76 3.16 5.05
N SER A 685 -21.04 4.25 5.25
CA SER A 685 -20.06 4.79 4.29
C SER A 685 -18.80 5.26 5.03
N LEU A 686 -17.64 4.97 4.46
CA LEU A 686 -16.34 5.44 4.91
C LEU A 686 -15.96 6.67 4.08
N GLU A 687 -15.62 7.78 4.73
CA GLU A 687 -15.20 9.02 4.09
C GLU A 687 -13.85 9.47 4.67
N ALA A 688 -12.92 9.87 3.81
CA ALA A 688 -11.61 10.38 4.21
C ALA A 688 -11.63 11.91 4.36
N HIS A 689 -10.98 12.40 5.41
CA HIS A 689 -10.89 13.82 5.77
C HIS A 689 -9.43 14.20 6.04
N THR A 690 -9.16 15.43 6.52
CA THR A 690 -7.80 15.99 6.55
C THR A 690 -6.81 15.34 7.51
N ASN A 691 -7.26 14.62 8.54
CA ASN A 691 -6.41 13.95 9.53
C ASN A 691 -6.90 12.54 9.92
N GLY A 692 -7.78 11.93 9.11
CA GLY A 692 -8.36 10.62 9.41
C GLY A 692 -9.56 10.24 8.54
N PHE A 693 -10.13 9.08 8.83
CA PHE A 693 -11.37 8.60 8.25
C PHE A 693 -12.54 8.79 9.23
N ARG A 694 -13.75 8.94 8.66
CA ARG A 694 -15.02 8.75 9.38
C ARG A 694 -15.84 7.67 8.70
N PHE A 695 -16.19 6.63 9.44
CA PHE A 695 -17.33 5.78 9.09
C PHE A 695 -18.61 6.42 9.62
N THR A 696 -19.66 6.46 8.80
CA THR A 696 -21.02 6.85 9.22
C THR A 696 -21.98 5.73 8.85
N SER A 697 -22.64 5.12 9.84
CA SER A 697 -23.68 4.14 9.63
C SER A 697 -24.95 4.77 9.03
N VAL A 698 -25.80 3.97 8.38
CA VAL A 698 -27.16 4.38 7.96
C VAL A 698 -27.99 4.93 9.13
N ARG A 699 -27.73 4.48 10.37
CA ARG A 699 -28.35 5.02 11.61
C ARG A 699 -27.83 6.39 12.04
N GLY A 700 -26.74 6.89 11.45
CA GLY A 700 -26.06 8.13 11.88
C GLY A 700 -25.00 7.94 12.97
N ASP A 701 -24.81 6.72 13.48
CA ASP A 701 -23.68 6.35 14.34
C ASP A 701 -22.34 6.60 13.60
N LYS A 702 -21.31 7.09 14.31
CA LYS A 702 -20.03 7.51 13.73
C LYS A 702 -18.85 6.84 14.42
N VAL A 703 -17.86 6.44 13.65
CA VAL A 703 -16.55 5.96 14.13
C VAL A 703 -15.46 6.77 13.43
N ASP A 704 -14.61 7.41 14.21
CA ASP A 704 -13.51 8.26 13.73
C ASP A 704 -12.18 7.51 13.91
N ILE A 705 -11.32 7.54 12.88
CA ILE A 705 -10.02 6.86 12.88
C ILE A 705 -8.97 7.85 12.37
N LEU A 706 -8.11 8.34 13.25
CA LEU A 706 -7.06 9.30 12.88
C LEU A 706 -5.89 8.63 12.15
N TYR A 707 -5.26 9.34 11.21
CA TYR A 707 -4.08 8.84 10.48
C TYR A 707 -2.89 8.56 11.40
N ASN A 708 -2.63 9.43 12.38
CA ASN A 708 -1.54 9.24 13.34
C ASN A 708 -1.68 7.96 14.19
N ASN A 709 -2.91 7.51 14.46
CA ASN A 709 -3.21 6.31 15.24
C ASN A 709 -3.18 5.01 14.42
N ILE A 710 -3.21 5.06 13.08
CA ILE A 710 -3.04 3.87 12.26
C ILE A 710 -1.58 3.41 12.36
N LYS A 711 -1.37 2.11 12.62
CA LYS A 711 -0.07 1.44 12.51
C LYS A 711 0.10 0.86 11.12
N ASN A 712 -0.86 0.04 10.67
CA ASN A 712 -0.89 -0.54 9.33
C ASN A 712 -2.29 -0.39 8.74
N ALA A 713 -2.36 -0.09 7.44
CA ALA A 713 -3.60 -0.15 6.66
C ALA A 713 -3.43 -1.20 5.57
N PHE A 714 -4.39 -2.10 5.45
CA PHE A 714 -4.37 -3.17 4.44
C PHE A 714 -5.58 -3.09 3.53
N PHE A 715 -5.40 -3.45 2.26
CA PHE A 715 -6.45 -3.66 1.27
C PHE A 715 -6.43 -5.12 0.80
N GLN A 716 -7.50 -5.86 1.10
CA GLN A 716 -7.68 -7.23 0.62
C GLN A 716 -8.68 -7.24 -0.55
N PRO A 717 -8.26 -7.64 -1.77
CA PRO A 717 -9.18 -7.85 -2.89
C PRO A 717 -9.99 -9.14 -2.72
N CYS A 718 -11.16 -9.21 -3.36
CA CYS A 718 -11.99 -10.42 -3.43
C CYS A 718 -11.46 -11.50 -4.42
N ASP A 719 -10.13 -11.65 -4.48
CA ASP A 719 -9.43 -12.57 -5.38
C ASP A 719 -9.30 -13.94 -4.68
N GLY A 720 -10.23 -14.85 -5.00
CA GLY A 720 -10.39 -16.12 -4.28
C GLY A 720 -11.12 -16.00 -2.94
N GLU A 721 -11.64 -14.82 -2.59
CA GLU A 721 -12.34 -14.54 -1.33
C GLU A 721 -13.78 -14.06 -1.56
N MET A 722 -14.67 -14.35 -0.62
CA MET A 722 -16.09 -13.92 -0.64
C MET A 722 -16.30 -12.47 -0.14
N ILE A 723 -15.24 -11.79 0.29
CA ILE A 723 -15.28 -10.40 0.78
C ILE A 723 -14.15 -9.57 0.18
N ILE A 724 -14.43 -8.28 0.01
CA ILE A 724 -13.43 -7.23 -0.29
C ILE A 724 -13.38 -6.29 0.91
N LEU A 725 -12.20 -5.96 1.42
CA LEU A 725 -12.07 -5.19 2.66
C LEU A 725 -10.88 -4.23 2.72
N LEU A 726 -11.03 -3.26 3.62
CA LEU A 726 -9.98 -2.41 4.15
C LEU A 726 -9.84 -2.71 5.64
N HIS A 727 -8.65 -3.05 6.11
CA HIS A 727 -8.36 -3.25 7.54
C HIS A 727 -7.45 -2.12 8.04
N PHE A 728 -7.74 -1.61 9.23
CA PHE A 728 -6.89 -0.67 9.97
C PHE A 728 -6.47 -1.29 11.30
N HIS A 729 -5.17 -1.56 11.43
CA HIS A 729 -4.54 -1.98 12.68
C HIS A 729 -4.03 -0.73 13.40
N LEU A 730 -4.43 -0.50 14.64
CA LEU A 730 -4.21 0.76 15.36
C LEU A 730 -3.08 0.67 16.41
N LYS A 731 -2.38 1.79 16.65
CA LYS A 731 -1.35 1.93 17.69
C LYS A 731 -1.98 1.96 19.09
N HIS A 732 -3.12 2.64 19.22
CA HIS A 732 -3.92 2.69 20.43
C HIS A 732 -5.36 2.28 20.12
N ALA A 733 -5.94 1.47 21.00
CA ALA A 733 -7.33 1.04 20.89
C ALA A 733 -8.27 2.26 20.94
N ILE A 734 -9.29 2.26 20.09
CA ILE A 734 -10.39 3.24 20.12
C ILE A 734 -11.64 2.63 20.76
N MET A 735 -12.47 3.45 21.38
CA MET A 735 -13.71 3.01 22.02
C MET A 735 -14.91 3.37 21.12
N PHE A 736 -15.61 2.35 20.63
CA PHE A 736 -16.92 2.48 19.99
C PHE A 736 -17.80 1.27 20.33
N GLY A 737 -19.12 1.46 20.41
CA GLY A 737 -20.00 0.47 21.05
C GLY A 737 -19.74 0.39 22.56
N LYS A 738 -19.51 -0.83 23.08
CA LYS A 738 -19.27 -1.10 24.53
C LYS A 738 -17.83 -1.56 24.87
N LYS A 739 -16.91 -1.65 23.92
CA LYS A 739 -15.56 -2.22 24.13
C LYS A 739 -14.46 -1.36 23.48
N LYS A 740 -13.21 -1.54 23.89
CA LYS A 740 -12.03 -0.99 23.19
C LYS A 740 -11.58 -1.91 22.06
N HIS A 741 -11.22 -1.33 20.91
CA HIS A 741 -10.91 -2.04 19.67
C HIS A 741 -9.61 -1.50 19.04
N VAL A 742 -8.65 -2.40 18.81
CA VAL A 742 -7.37 -2.13 18.12
C VAL A 742 -7.53 -2.33 16.62
N ASP A 743 -8.24 -3.37 16.21
CA ASP A 743 -8.44 -3.74 14.82
C ASP A 743 -9.82 -3.30 14.34
N VAL A 744 -9.89 -2.61 13.19
CA VAL A 744 -11.15 -2.17 12.58
C VAL A 744 -11.14 -2.47 11.09
N GLN A 745 -12.12 -3.25 10.63
CA GLN A 745 -12.31 -3.59 9.22
C GLN A 745 -13.56 -2.92 8.64
N PHE A 746 -13.47 -2.50 7.39
CA PHE A 746 -14.60 -2.08 6.55
C PHE A 746 -14.66 -2.98 5.33
N TYR A 747 -15.81 -3.62 5.11
CA TYR A 747 -15.90 -4.69 4.12
C TYR A 747 -17.23 -4.75 3.38
N THR A 748 -17.21 -5.33 2.19
CA THR A 748 -18.40 -5.63 1.37
C THR A 748 -18.37 -7.11 0.99
N GLU A 749 -19.52 -7.77 1.05
CA GLU A 749 -19.70 -9.18 0.67
C GLU A 749 -19.89 -9.29 -0.85
N VAL A 750 -19.24 -10.27 -1.47
CA VAL A 750 -19.10 -10.41 -2.92
C VAL A 750 -19.54 -11.81 -3.34
N GLY A 751 -20.82 -11.94 -3.67
CA GLY A 751 -21.51 -13.21 -3.89
C GLY A 751 -22.48 -13.51 -2.75
N GLU A 752 -23.60 -14.14 -3.09
CA GLU A 752 -24.63 -14.58 -2.16
C GLU A 752 -24.65 -16.12 -2.19
N ILE A 753 -24.63 -16.77 -1.02
CA ILE A 753 -24.73 -18.24 -0.97
C ILE A 753 -26.19 -18.60 -1.25
N THR A 754 -26.51 -18.91 -2.51
CA THR A 754 -27.85 -19.28 -2.94
C THR A 754 -28.23 -20.67 -2.42
N THR A 755 -28.64 -20.75 -1.15
CA THR A 755 -29.06 -21.99 -0.48
C THR A 755 -30.41 -22.54 -0.97
N ASP A 756 -31.05 -21.91 -1.96
CA ASP A 756 -32.32 -22.34 -2.54
C ASP A 756 -32.14 -23.50 -3.55
N LEU A 757 -31.68 -24.63 -3.03
CA LEU A 757 -31.55 -25.90 -3.74
C LEU A 757 -32.92 -26.57 -4.03
N GLY A 758 -34.03 -25.84 -3.87
CA GLY A 758 -35.37 -26.41 -3.71
C GLY A 758 -36.21 -26.53 -4.98
N LYS A 759 -36.28 -25.50 -5.85
CA LYS A 759 -37.41 -25.36 -6.81
C LYS A 759 -37.10 -25.06 -8.28
N HIS A 760 -35.84 -25.11 -8.74
CA HIS A 760 -35.50 -24.83 -10.16
C HIS A 760 -34.72 -25.96 -10.87
N GLN A 761 -35.38 -27.11 -11.12
CA GLN A 761 -34.78 -28.25 -11.84
C GLN A 761 -34.69 -28.07 -13.38
N HIS A 762 -34.98 -26.87 -13.89
CA HIS A 762 -34.82 -26.47 -15.30
C HIS A 762 -34.31 -25.01 -15.39
N MET A 763 -33.26 -24.67 -14.64
CA MET A 763 -32.42 -23.53 -15.01
C MET A 763 -31.72 -23.85 -16.34
N HIS A 764 -31.52 -22.85 -17.20
CA HIS A 764 -30.72 -23.02 -18.42
C HIS A 764 -29.25 -22.66 -18.15
N ASP A 765 -28.30 -23.40 -18.75
CA ASP A 765 -26.86 -23.08 -18.73
C ASP A 765 -26.55 -21.60 -19.06
N ARG A 766 -27.44 -20.98 -19.85
CA ARG A 766 -27.38 -19.57 -20.26
C ARG A 766 -27.62 -18.59 -19.09
N ASP A 767 -28.50 -18.93 -18.16
CA ASP A 767 -28.86 -18.08 -17.03
C ASP A 767 -27.83 -18.24 -15.90
N ASP A 768 -27.30 -19.45 -15.70
CA ASP A 768 -26.15 -19.70 -14.82
C ASP A 768 -24.89 -18.97 -15.33
N LEU A 769 -24.61 -19.01 -16.64
CA LEU A 769 -23.53 -18.23 -17.25
C LEU A 769 -23.77 -16.71 -17.11
N ALA A 770 -25.02 -16.24 -17.14
CA ALA A 770 -25.36 -14.83 -16.93
C ALA A 770 -25.17 -14.42 -15.46
N ALA A 771 -25.52 -15.29 -14.51
CA ALA A 771 -25.25 -15.09 -13.09
C ALA A 771 -23.73 -14.99 -12.83
N GLU A 772 -22.96 -15.96 -13.32
CA GLU A 772 -21.49 -16.00 -13.21
C GLU A 772 -20.83 -14.76 -13.85
N GLN A 773 -21.33 -14.30 -15.00
CA GLN A 773 -20.87 -13.05 -15.63
C GLN A 773 -21.23 -11.82 -14.78
N SER A 774 -22.45 -11.73 -14.25
CA SER A 774 -22.87 -10.62 -13.39
C SER A 774 -22.07 -10.55 -12.09
N GLU A 775 -21.68 -11.70 -11.55
CA GLU A 775 -20.83 -11.79 -10.37
C GLU A 775 -19.39 -11.34 -10.69
N ARG A 776 -18.81 -11.80 -11.80
CA ARG A 776 -17.49 -11.32 -12.27
C ARG A 776 -17.48 -9.80 -12.51
N GLU A 777 -18.52 -9.26 -13.12
CA GLU A 777 -18.68 -7.81 -13.29
C GLU A 777 -18.77 -7.08 -11.94
N LEU A 778 -19.51 -7.62 -10.96
CA LEU A 778 -19.60 -7.07 -9.61
C LEU A 778 -18.25 -7.12 -8.88
N ARG A 779 -17.55 -8.27 -8.89
CA ARG A 779 -16.21 -8.44 -8.32
C ARG A 779 -15.24 -7.40 -8.89
N HIS A 780 -15.18 -7.27 -10.21
CA HIS A 780 -14.32 -6.32 -10.90
C HIS A 780 -14.68 -4.86 -10.58
N LYS A 781 -15.98 -4.52 -10.58
CA LYS A 781 -16.49 -3.18 -10.27
C LYS A 781 -16.17 -2.75 -8.83
N LEU A 782 -16.30 -3.66 -7.86
CA LEU A 782 -15.92 -3.42 -6.47
C LEU A 782 -14.40 -3.29 -6.32
N LYS A 783 -13.62 -4.17 -6.95
CA LYS A 783 -12.14 -4.10 -6.96
C LYS A 783 -11.62 -2.76 -7.49
N VAL A 784 -12.18 -2.26 -8.59
CA VAL A 784 -11.86 -0.94 -9.15
C VAL A 784 -12.32 0.20 -8.22
N ALA A 785 -13.49 0.10 -7.59
CA ALA A 785 -14.00 1.13 -6.68
C ALA A 785 -13.17 1.24 -5.39
N PHE A 786 -12.77 0.13 -4.79
CA PHE A 786 -11.89 0.08 -3.61
C PHE A 786 -10.47 0.55 -3.97
N LYS A 787 -9.85 0.02 -5.03
CA LYS A 787 -8.52 0.47 -5.46
C LYS A 787 -8.48 1.97 -5.75
N SER A 788 -9.48 2.49 -6.47
CA SER A 788 -9.62 3.93 -6.71
C SER A 788 -9.91 4.74 -5.43
N PHE A 789 -10.48 4.13 -4.36
CA PHE A 789 -10.57 4.78 -3.05
C PHE A 789 -9.18 4.85 -2.39
N CYS A 790 -8.44 3.74 -2.31
CA CYS A 790 -7.08 3.72 -1.74
C CYS A 790 -6.15 4.73 -2.44
N GLU A 791 -6.07 4.68 -3.78
CA GLU A 791 -5.26 5.61 -4.58
C GLU A 791 -5.61 7.09 -4.30
N ARG A 792 -6.91 7.42 -4.18
CA ARG A 792 -7.34 8.80 -3.88
C ARG A 792 -7.03 9.21 -2.44
N VAL A 793 -7.01 8.27 -1.49
CA VAL A 793 -6.61 8.52 -0.11
C VAL A 793 -5.10 8.74 -0.02
N GLU A 794 -4.28 7.86 -0.60
CA GLU A 794 -2.81 7.96 -0.63
C GLU A 794 -2.33 9.27 -1.26
N ASN A 795 -2.97 9.71 -2.34
CA ASN A 795 -2.70 11.01 -2.97
C ASN A 795 -3.13 12.20 -2.09
N MET A 796 -4.14 12.04 -1.22
CA MET A 796 -4.60 13.07 -0.29
C MET A 796 -3.71 13.15 0.97
N THR A 797 -3.29 12.00 1.50
CA THR A 797 -2.38 11.87 2.66
C THR A 797 -0.91 12.08 2.28
N LYS A 798 -0.58 12.13 0.98
CA LYS A 798 0.80 12.18 0.45
C LYS A 798 1.66 11.00 0.97
N GLN A 799 1.08 9.80 1.01
CA GLN A 799 1.70 8.59 1.53
C GLN A 799 2.02 8.61 3.04
N GLU A 800 1.33 9.44 3.85
CA GLU A 800 1.31 9.28 5.33
C GLU A 800 0.55 8.00 5.75
N VAL A 801 -0.36 7.52 4.90
CA VAL A 801 -1.01 6.20 5.00
C VAL A 801 -0.91 5.55 3.62
N GLU A 802 -0.18 4.44 3.52
CA GLU A 802 -0.14 3.53 2.35
C GLU A 802 -1.01 2.29 2.64
N PHE A 803 -1.66 1.70 1.63
CA PHE A 803 -2.46 0.47 1.78
C PHE A 803 -1.72 -0.77 1.28
N ASP A 804 -1.17 -1.55 2.22
CA ASP A 804 -0.53 -2.84 1.90
C ASP A 804 -1.54 -3.85 1.33
N THR A 805 -1.14 -4.61 0.31
CA THR A 805 -1.95 -5.69 -0.28
C THR A 805 -1.26 -7.04 0.01
N PRO A 806 -1.93 -8.02 0.63
CA PRO A 806 -1.32 -9.32 0.93
C PRO A 806 -0.95 -10.15 -0.31
N PHE A 807 0.21 -10.80 -0.24
CA PHE A 807 0.77 -11.67 -1.27
C PHE A 807 0.20 -13.08 -1.13
N ARG A 808 -0.93 -13.36 -1.79
CA ARG A 808 -1.61 -14.68 -1.73
C ARG A 808 -0.68 -15.85 -2.13
N GLU A 809 0.23 -15.61 -3.08
CA GLU A 809 1.18 -16.62 -3.59
C GLU A 809 2.21 -17.07 -2.54
N LEU A 810 2.58 -16.18 -1.60
CA LEU A 810 3.45 -16.52 -0.46
C LEU A 810 2.65 -16.97 0.76
N GLY A 811 1.34 -17.21 0.60
CA GLY A 811 0.44 -17.56 1.69
C GLY A 811 0.54 -19.04 2.08
N PHE A 812 0.52 -19.32 3.37
CA PHE A 812 0.58 -20.67 3.92
C PHE A 812 -0.56 -20.93 4.92
N PRO A 813 -1.10 -22.16 4.98
CA PRO A 813 -2.12 -22.51 5.96
C PRO A 813 -1.52 -22.68 7.36
N GLY A 814 -2.22 -22.19 8.38
CA GLY A 814 -1.85 -22.34 9.79
C GLY A 814 -2.97 -21.86 10.72
N ALA A 815 -2.87 -22.17 12.00
CA ALA A 815 -3.90 -21.88 13.01
C ALA A 815 -3.38 -20.88 14.07
N PRO A 816 -3.52 -19.55 13.83
CA PRO A 816 -3.19 -18.51 14.82
C PRO A 816 -4.22 -18.42 15.97
N PHE A 817 -5.41 -19.01 15.76
CA PHE A 817 -6.50 -19.08 16.71
C PHE A 817 -7.06 -20.52 16.73
N ARG A 818 -8.40 -20.70 16.71
CA ARG A 818 -9.05 -22.03 16.72
C ARG A 818 -9.28 -22.62 15.32
N SER A 819 -9.20 -21.82 14.26
CA SER A 819 -9.36 -22.24 12.86
C SER A 819 -8.02 -22.28 12.13
N THR A 820 -7.86 -23.23 11.19
CA THR A 820 -6.80 -23.19 10.19
C THR A 820 -7.20 -22.23 9.09
N VAL A 821 -6.38 -21.20 8.87
CA VAL A 821 -6.63 -20.10 7.93
C VAL A 821 -5.43 -19.94 6.98
N LEU A 822 -5.62 -19.26 5.86
CA LEU A 822 -4.52 -18.87 4.98
C LEU A 822 -3.86 -17.60 5.52
N LEU A 823 -2.69 -17.72 6.15
CA LEU A 823 -1.86 -16.56 6.50
C LEU A 823 -1.17 -16.05 5.24
N GLN A 824 -1.14 -14.74 5.06
CA GLN A 824 -0.62 -14.07 3.86
C GLN A 824 0.40 -13.00 4.27
N PRO A 825 1.65 -13.07 3.80
CA PRO A 825 2.62 -11.98 3.96
C PRO A 825 2.18 -10.70 3.25
N THR A 826 2.63 -9.55 3.74
CA THR A 826 2.54 -8.22 3.10
C THR A 826 3.93 -7.59 3.04
N SER A 827 4.07 -6.30 2.67
CA SER A 827 5.40 -5.68 2.62
C SER A 827 6.05 -5.42 3.99
N GLY A 828 5.30 -5.53 5.10
CA GLY A 828 5.80 -5.33 6.46
C GLY A 828 5.04 -6.05 7.58
N ALA A 829 4.09 -6.93 7.27
CA ALA A 829 3.31 -7.71 8.24
C ALA A 829 2.94 -9.10 7.73
N LEU A 830 2.81 -10.09 8.63
CA LEU A 830 2.07 -11.32 8.37
C LEU A 830 0.62 -11.15 8.82
N VAL A 831 -0.35 -11.43 7.95
CA VAL A 831 -1.77 -11.19 8.25
C VAL A 831 -2.68 -12.37 7.88
N ASN A 832 -3.77 -12.53 8.62
CA ASN A 832 -5.02 -13.06 8.09
C ASN A 832 -6.13 -12.04 8.35
N LEU A 833 -6.82 -11.62 7.30
CA LEU A 833 -7.86 -10.59 7.37
C LEU A 833 -9.26 -11.11 7.02
N THR A 834 -9.39 -12.34 6.50
CA THR A 834 -10.66 -12.82 5.92
C THR A 834 -11.63 -13.29 7.00
N GLU A 835 -11.12 -14.02 7.99
CA GLU A 835 -11.84 -14.40 9.21
C GLU A 835 -11.81 -13.31 10.29
N TRP A 836 -12.69 -13.44 11.28
CA TRP A 836 -12.72 -12.60 12.48
C TRP A 836 -12.63 -13.49 13.73
N PRO A 837 -11.74 -13.21 14.71
CA PRO A 837 -10.83 -12.06 14.79
C PRO A 837 -9.70 -12.12 13.74
N PRO A 838 -9.24 -10.95 13.26
CA PRO A 838 -8.12 -10.88 12.33
C PRO A 838 -6.81 -11.20 13.07
N PHE A 839 -5.85 -11.73 12.33
CA PHE A 839 -4.48 -11.94 12.81
C PHE A 839 -3.58 -10.91 12.11
N VAL A 840 -2.84 -10.12 12.88
CA VAL A 840 -1.90 -9.12 12.36
C VAL A 840 -0.62 -9.14 13.20
N ILE A 841 0.50 -9.46 12.56
CA ILE A 841 1.84 -9.34 13.15
C ILE A 841 2.65 -8.41 12.26
N ALA A 842 2.90 -7.18 12.74
CA ALA A 842 3.88 -6.28 12.12
C ALA A 842 5.28 -6.87 12.31
N LEU A 843 6.01 -7.12 11.22
CA LEU A 843 7.34 -7.74 11.25
C LEU A 843 8.37 -6.85 11.96
N GLU A 844 8.16 -5.52 11.93
CA GLU A 844 8.96 -4.57 12.71
C GLU A 844 8.91 -4.81 14.24
N ASP A 845 7.84 -5.42 14.76
CA ASP A 845 7.70 -5.76 16.20
C ASP A 845 8.37 -7.09 16.56
N VAL A 846 8.71 -7.95 15.60
CA VAL A 846 9.24 -9.31 15.85
C VAL A 846 10.73 -9.23 16.18
N GLU A 847 11.16 -9.92 17.24
CA GLU A 847 12.59 -10.11 17.54
C GLU A 847 13.10 -11.37 16.85
N LEU A 848 12.45 -12.51 17.10
CA LEU A 848 12.76 -13.80 16.48
C LEU A 848 11.49 -14.65 16.31
N VAL A 849 11.62 -15.72 15.53
CA VAL A 849 10.60 -16.77 15.39
C VAL A 849 11.17 -18.11 15.85
N HIS A 850 10.49 -18.85 16.72
CA HIS A 850 10.86 -20.22 17.07
C HIS A 850 9.91 -21.20 16.41
N PHE A 851 10.44 -22.20 15.70
CA PHE A 851 9.67 -23.30 15.16
C PHE A 851 9.66 -24.45 16.16
N GLU A 852 8.49 -24.76 16.73
CA GLU A 852 8.30 -25.89 17.64
C GLU A 852 7.81 -27.14 16.91
N ARG A 853 8.08 -28.31 17.49
CA ARG A 853 7.64 -29.61 16.98
C ARG A 853 8.18 -29.93 15.58
N VAL A 854 9.36 -29.42 15.24
CA VAL A 854 10.06 -29.72 13.98
C VAL A 854 10.67 -31.12 14.06
N GLN A 855 9.88 -32.14 13.68
CA GLN A 855 10.28 -33.54 13.78
C GLN A 855 9.71 -34.39 12.64
N PHE A 856 10.54 -35.25 12.06
CA PHE A 856 10.27 -35.96 10.78
C PHE A 856 8.98 -36.82 10.76
N HIS A 857 8.49 -37.28 11.90
CA HIS A 857 7.24 -38.07 11.98
C HIS A 857 5.97 -37.24 12.19
N LEU A 858 6.09 -35.93 12.47
CA LEU A 858 4.95 -35.03 12.56
C LEU A 858 4.62 -34.46 11.17
N LYS A 859 3.33 -34.29 10.88
CA LYS A 859 2.88 -33.70 9.60
C LYS A 859 2.89 -32.18 9.61
N ASN A 860 2.78 -31.59 10.81
CA ASN A 860 2.68 -30.16 11.03
C ASN A 860 3.62 -29.75 12.16
N PHE A 861 4.20 -28.57 12.05
CA PHE A 861 4.96 -27.86 13.10
C PHE A 861 4.15 -26.66 13.62
N ASP A 862 4.62 -26.03 14.70
CA ASP A 862 4.08 -24.75 15.18
C ASP A 862 5.15 -23.65 15.09
N MET A 863 4.71 -22.40 15.05
CA MET A 863 5.57 -21.23 14.86
C MET A 863 5.25 -20.14 15.89
N VAL A 864 6.24 -19.74 16.69
CA VAL A 864 6.08 -18.79 17.80
C VAL A 864 6.83 -17.49 17.49
N PHE A 865 6.09 -16.38 17.38
CA PHE A 865 6.64 -15.04 17.23
C PHE A 865 6.94 -14.43 18.60
N VAL A 866 8.21 -14.17 18.88
CA VAL A 866 8.66 -13.39 20.03
C VAL A 866 8.78 -11.93 19.63
N PHE A 867 8.23 -11.02 20.45
CA PHE A 867 8.24 -9.59 20.16
C PHE A 867 9.42 -8.87 20.81
N LYS A 868 9.82 -7.75 20.22
CA LYS A 868 10.85 -6.82 20.73
C LYS A 868 10.48 -6.15 22.06
N ASP A 869 9.19 -6.12 22.38
CA ASP A 869 8.68 -5.81 23.71
C ASP A 869 8.43 -7.12 24.47
N TYR A 870 9.28 -7.46 25.44
CA TYR A 870 9.15 -8.71 26.21
C TYR A 870 7.99 -8.69 27.21
N ALA A 871 7.32 -7.54 27.43
CA ALA A 871 6.05 -7.50 28.17
C ALA A 871 4.85 -7.90 27.29
N LYS A 872 4.99 -7.83 25.96
CA LYS A 872 3.98 -8.30 25.00
C LYS A 872 4.04 -9.83 24.93
N LYS A 873 2.91 -10.49 25.16
CA LYS A 873 2.79 -11.96 25.02
C LYS A 873 3.20 -12.39 23.61
N VAL A 874 3.95 -13.48 23.50
CA VAL A 874 4.25 -14.15 22.23
C VAL A 874 2.96 -14.54 21.49
N ALA A 875 3.02 -14.57 20.16
CA ALA A 875 1.93 -15.04 19.31
C ALA A 875 2.31 -16.39 18.69
N MET A 876 1.40 -17.36 18.69
CA MET A 876 1.65 -18.72 18.21
C MET A 876 0.76 -19.01 17.00
N VAL A 877 1.33 -19.61 15.96
CA VAL A 877 0.63 -20.10 14.77
C VAL A 877 0.85 -21.59 14.71
N ASN A 878 -0.20 -22.34 15.02
CA ASN A 878 -0.12 -23.78 15.19
C ASN A 878 -0.40 -24.51 13.87
N ALA A 879 -0.07 -25.80 13.81
CA ALA A 879 -0.49 -26.72 12.77
C ALA A 879 -0.13 -26.29 11.32
N VAL A 880 1.04 -25.66 11.15
CA VAL A 880 1.59 -25.33 9.82
C VAL A 880 2.14 -26.60 9.16
N PRO A 881 1.76 -26.98 7.92
CA PRO A 881 2.23 -28.21 7.29
C PRO A 881 3.74 -28.25 7.07
N MET A 882 4.39 -29.38 7.37
CA MET A 882 5.85 -29.55 7.26
C MET A 882 6.40 -29.33 5.84
N ASN A 883 5.61 -29.54 4.79
CA ASN A 883 6.02 -29.24 3.41
C ASN A 883 6.10 -27.72 3.11
N MET A 884 5.60 -26.86 4.00
CA MET A 884 5.76 -25.41 3.94
C MET A 884 6.92 -24.92 4.83
N LEU A 885 7.61 -25.80 5.57
CA LEU A 885 8.63 -25.42 6.54
C LEU A 885 9.74 -24.57 5.91
N ASP A 886 10.34 -25.05 4.82
CA ASP A 886 11.43 -24.32 4.15
C ASP A 886 10.96 -23.09 3.36
N HIS A 887 9.73 -23.09 2.84
CA HIS A 887 9.11 -21.88 2.29
C HIS A 887 8.93 -20.79 3.36
N VAL A 888 8.50 -21.16 4.58
CA VAL A 888 8.36 -20.20 5.69
C VAL A 888 9.73 -19.75 6.22
N LYS A 889 10.72 -20.65 6.31
CA LYS A 889 12.11 -20.30 6.67
C LYS A 889 12.73 -19.32 5.67
N GLU A 890 12.51 -19.53 4.37
CA GLU A 890 13.06 -18.65 3.34
C GLU A 890 12.34 -17.29 3.28
N TRP A 891 11.02 -17.27 3.50
CA TRP A 891 10.30 -16.03 3.74
C TRP A 891 10.87 -15.25 4.94
N LEU A 892 11.20 -15.91 6.06
CA LEU A 892 11.84 -15.24 7.21
C LEU A 892 13.28 -14.77 6.92
N ASN A 893 14.08 -15.54 6.16
CA ASN A 893 15.39 -15.08 5.67
C ASN A 893 15.23 -13.78 4.86
N SER A 894 14.28 -13.74 3.92
CA SER A 894 14.00 -12.56 3.08
C SER A 894 13.49 -11.32 3.84
N CYS A 895 13.13 -11.49 5.11
CA CYS A 895 12.67 -10.43 6.01
C CYS A 895 13.73 -10.01 7.05
N ASP A 896 14.97 -10.51 6.97
CA ASP A 896 16.05 -10.32 7.97
C ASP A 896 15.67 -10.79 9.40
N ILE A 897 14.82 -11.82 9.54
CA ILE A 897 14.34 -12.33 10.84
C ILE A 897 15.14 -13.57 11.25
N ARG A 898 15.69 -13.55 12.47
CA ARG A 898 16.31 -14.71 13.13
C ARG A 898 15.26 -15.77 13.46
N TYR A 899 15.51 -17.04 13.14
CA TYR A 899 14.67 -18.16 13.62
C TYR A 899 15.46 -19.36 14.15
N SER A 900 14.96 -19.98 15.21
CA SER A 900 15.50 -21.23 15.77
C SER A 900 14.48 -22.37 15.64
N GLU A 901 14.95 -23.61 15.77
CA GLU A 901 14.17 -24.82 15.51
C GLU A 901 14.27 -25.79 16.69
N GLY A 902 13.12 -26.21 17.23
CA GLY A 902 13.01 -27.05 18.41
C GLY A 902 12.06 -28.23 18.22
N ILE A 903 12.42 -29.37 18.82
CA ILE A 903 11.56 -30.58 18.84
C ILE A 903 10.49 -30.46 19.93
N GLN A 904 10.84 -29.89 21.08
CA GLN A 904 9.94 -29.70 22.22
C GLN A 904 9.06 -28.45 22.03
N SER A 905 7.98 -28.35 22.81
CA SER A 905 7.16 -27.14 22.94
C SER A 905 7.44 -26.47 24.28
N LEU A 906 7.71 -25.17 24.27
CA LEU A 906 8.23 -24.45 25.43
C LEU A 906 7.13 -23.70 26.19
N ASN A 907 7.24 -23.65 27.51
CA ASN A 907 6.36 -22.81 28.31
C ASN A 907 6.79 -21.34 28.21
N TRP A 908 6.40 -20.66 27.13
CA TRP A 908 6.70 -19.26 26.87
C TRP A 908 6.25 -18.30 27.99
N THR A 909 5.23 -18.66 28.78
CA THR A 909 4.86 -17.85 29.96
C THR A 909 5.93 -17.93 31.06
N LYS A 910 6.58 -19.08 31.25
CA LYS A 910 7.72 -19.23 32.17
C LYS A 910 8.98 -18.57 31.58
N VAL A 911 9.32 -18.87 30.33
CA VAL A 911 10.52 -18.34 29.63
C VAL A 911 10.52 -16.80 29.62
N MET A 912 9.46 -16.17 29.12
CA MET A 912 9.37 -14.70 29.06
C MET A 912 9.36 -14.07 30.45
N LYS A 913 8.90 -14.79 31.50
CA LYS A 913 9.02 -14.29 32.88
C LYS A 913 10.46 -14.32 33.36
N THR A 914 11.20 -15.43 33.18
CA THR A 914 12.63 -15.48 33.53
C THR A 914 13.42 -14.36 32.85
N ILE A 915 13.18 -14.14 31.55
CA ILE A 915 13.82 -13.07 30.77
C ILE A 915 13.45 -11.67 31.29
N THR A 916 12.22 -11.45 31.77
CA THR A 916 11.80 -10.13 32.29
C THR A 916 12.11 -9.91 33.77
N ASP A 917 12.38 -10.97 34.54
CA ASP A 917 12.89 -10.89 35.91
C ASP A 917 14.41 -10.53 35.91
N ASP A 918 15.21 -11.11 35.01
CA ASP A 918 16.62 -10.73 34.77
C ASP A 918 16.96 -10.63 33.27
N ILE A 919 16.91 -9.40 32.76
CA ILE A 919 17.18 -9.09 31.35
C ILE A 919 18.69 -9.04 31.07
N GLU A 920 19.53 -8.62 32.04
CA GLU A 920 20.97 -8.44 31.79
C GLU A 920 21.70 -9.78 31.83
N GLY A 921 21.42 -10.62 32.83
CA GLY A 921 21.94 -12.00 32.89
C GLY A 921 21.49 -12.87 31.71
N PHE A 922 20.30 -12.62 31.15
CA PHE A 922 19.84 -13.31 29.95
C PHE A 922 20.78 -13.09 28.74
N PHE A 923 21.12 -11.83 28.42
CA PHE A 923 22.01 -11.55 27.29
C PHE A 923 23.46 -11.91 27.54
N ASP A 924 23.93 -11.85 28.78
CA ASP A 924 25.31 -12.22 29.13
C ASP A 924 25.52 -13.74 29.10
N ASN A 925 24.46 -14.53 29.29
CA ASN A 925 24.43 -15.99 29.06
C ASN A 925 24.17 -16.38 27.58
N GLY A 926 24.40 -15.47 26.63
CA GLY A 926 24.23 -15.72 25.19
C GLY A 926 22.84 -15.35 24.61
N GLY A 927 21.88 -14.99 25.47
CA GLY A 927 20.52 -14.64 25.06
C GLY A 927 19.79 -15.83 24.45
N TRP A 928 19.38 -15.72 23.20
CA TRP A 928 18.51 -16.71 22.54
C TRP A 928 19.22 -17.99 22.07
N SER A 929 20.53 -18.15 22.33
CA SER A 929 21.30 -19.34 21.96
C SER A 929 20.83 -20.64 22.64
N PHE A 930 20.12 -20.57 23.77
CA PHE A 930 19.52 -21.75 24.41
C PHE A 930 18.41 -22.43 23.58
N LEU A 931 17.93 -21.76 22.51
CA LEU A 931 16.97 -22.32 21.56
C LEU A 931 17.65 -23.03 20.37
N ASP A 932 18.98 -22.95 20.24
CA ASP A 932 19.72 -23.59 19.15
C ASP A 932 20.21 -24.99 19.59
N PRO A 933 19.95 -26.06 18.82
CA PRO A 933 20.22 -27.45 19.22
C PRO A 933 21.72 -27.83 19.29
N GLU A 934 22.63 -26.89 19.05
CA GLU A 934 24.06 -27.07 19.32
C GLU A 934 24.41 -26.78 20.81
N SER A 935 23.53 -26.12 21.57
CA SER A 935 23.80 -25.75 22.98
C SER A 935 23.81 -26.94 23.95
N ASP A 936 22.94 -27.93 23.76
CA ASP A 936 22.97 -29.21 24.50
C ASP A 936 24.24 -30.04 24.21
N ALA A 937 24.92 -29.79 23.08
CA ALA A 937 26.10 -30.55 22.69
C ALA A 937 27.40 -30.05 23.36
N GLU A 938 27.49 -28.76 23.74
CA GLU A 938 28.66 -28.21 24.43
C GLU A 938 28.54 -28.28 25.96
N ASN A 939 27.33 -28.20 26.52
CA ASN A 939 27.11 -28.42 27.97
C ASN A 939 27.42 -29.85 28.42
N ALA A 940 27.43 -30.83 27.52
CA ALA A 940 27.82 -32.21 27.80
C ALA A 940 29.34 -32.43 28.02
N ALA A 941 30.17 -31.38 27.97
CA ALA A 941 31.63 -31.48 28.02
C ALA A 941 32.31 -30.64 29.13
N ALA A 942 31.54 -30.03 30.05
CA ALA A 942 32.03 -28.95 30.89
C ALA A 942 31.70 -29.01 32.40
N ASP A 943 31.20 -30.12 32.97
CA ASP A 943 31.18 -30.28 34.43
C ASP A 943 31.30 -31.75 34.94
N GLU A 944 32.48 -32.34 34.82
CA GLU A 944 32.89 -33.49 35.65
C GLU A 944 33.60 -33.01 36.94
N SER A 945 32.97 -32.15 37.78
CA SER A 945 33.57 -31.85 39.11
C SER A 945 32.65 -31.43 40.28
N SER A 946 31.33 -31.52 40.19
CA SER A 946 30.48 -31.54 41.41
C SER A 946 29.20 -32.36 41.27
N GLU A 947 29.14 -33.50 41.96
CA GLU A 947 27.93 -34.32 42.13
C GLU A 947 27.03 -33.73 43.22
N GLU A 948 25.81 -33.29 42.89
CA GLU A 948 24.66 -33.27 43.83
C GLU A 948 23.33 -33.18 43.05
N GLU A 949 22.68 -34.34 42.89
CA GLU A 949 21.23 -34.59 42.64
C GLU A 949 20.47 -33.78 41.55
N ASP A 950 20.25 -34.41 40.38
CA ASP A 950 18.94 -34.37 39.71
C ASP A 950 18.66 -35.75 39.05
N ASP A 951 17.52 -36.36 39.36
CA ASP A 951 17.34 -37.83 39.27
C ASP A 951 16.59 -38.25 37.99
N ALA A 952 17.27 -38.99 37.10
CA ALA A 952 16.70 -39.44 35.81
C ALA A 952 15.83 -40.69 35.98
N TYR A 953 14.51 -40.49 36.17
CA TYR A 953 13.56 -41.58 36.41
C TYR A 953 13.14 -42.33 35.13
N GLU A 954 13.75 -43.49 34.85
CA GLU A 954 13.19 -44.49 33.93
C GLU A 954 12.14 -45.40 34.63
N PRO A 955 11.02 -45.76 33.97
CA PRO A 955 10.02 -46.63 34.54
C PRO A 955 10.34 -48.13 34.35
N THR A 956 10.20 -48.93 35.41
CA THR A 956 10.17 -50.40 35.33
C THR A 956 8.86 -50.96 35.90
N ASP A 957 8.24 -51.90 35.18
CA ASP A 957 7.02 -52.60 35.58
C ASP A 957 7.15 -53.36 36.91
N ALA A 958 6.14 -53.27 37.79
CA ALA A 958 5.10 -54.32 37.90
C ALA A 958 4.25 -54.20 39.18
N GLU A 959 2.92 -54.30 39.02
CA GLU A 959 1.88 -54.64 40.04
C GLU A 959 1.69 -53.68 41.25
N SER A 960 0.48 -53.41 41.78
CA SER A 960 -0.91 -53.52 41.29
C SER A 960 -1.86 -52.79 42.29
N GLU A 961 -3.19 -52.85 42.08
CA GLU A 961 -4.29 -52.17 42.82
C GLU A 961 -4.46 -50.68 42.43
N GLU A 962 -5.42 -50.34 41.54
CA GLU A 962 -6.89 -50.27 41.73
C GLU A 962 -7.35 -49.12 42.64
N ASP A 963 -7.75 -47.98 42.05
CA ASP A 963 -8.99 -47.33 42.48
C ASP A 963 -9.67 -46.45 41.38
N SER A 964 -10.98 -46.30 41.53
CA SER A 964 -12.00 -45.69 40.67
C SER A 964 -11.67 -44.35 39.96
N ASP A 965 -11.86 -44.31 38.63
CA ASP A 965 -11.86 -43.09 37.80
C ASP A 965 -13.28 -42.53 37.62
N ASP A 966 -13.62 -41.45 38.35
CA ASP A 966 -14.80 -40.59 38.12
C ASP A 966 -14.50 -39.16 38.59
N GLY A 967 -14.80 -38.15 37.77
CA GLY A 967 -14.46 -36.74 38.06
C GLY A 967 -14.13 -35.89 36.83
N SER A 968 -15.03 -35.82 35.85
CA SER A 968 -14.81 -35.06 34.62
C SER A 968 -14.62 -33.54 34.85
N GLU A 969 -13.44 -33.02 34.53
CA GLU A 969 -13.21 -31.56 34.54
C GLU A 969 -13.81 -30.91 33.28
N TYR A 970 -14.79 -30.02 33.49
CA TYR A 970 -15.71 -29.56 32.47
C TYR A 970 -15.35 -28.15 31.98
N ASP A 971 -14.59 -28.05 30.87
CA ASP A 971 -14.36 -26.78 30.18
C ASP A 971 -15.69 -26.26 29.60
N SER A 972 -16.18 -25.15 30.14
CA SER A 972 -17.46 -24.55 29.75
C SER A 972 -17.31 -23.07 29.42
N GLU A 973 -17.41 -22.77 28.13
CA GLU A 973 -17.49 -21.43 27.57
C GLU A 973 -18.71 -20.67 28.12
N ALA A 974 -18.51 -19.91 29.20
CA ALA A 974 -19.54 -19.14 29.88
C ALA A 974 -19.99 -17.90 29.08
N SER A 975 -20.85 -18.13 28.08
CA SER A 975 -21.59 -17.11 27.35
C SER A 975 -22.72 -16.52 28.22
N ASP A 976 -22.36 -15.61 29.13
CA ASP A 976 -23.30 -14.99 30.07
C ASP A 976 -24.13 -13.87 29.41
N GLU A 977 -25.25 -14.23 28.77
CA GLU A 977 -26.35 -13.28 28.57
C GLU A 977 -26.98 -12.92 29.92
N SER A 978 -27.16 -11.62 30.19
CA SER A 978 -28.23 -11.15 31.07
C SER A 978 -28.40 -9.63 30.99
N ASP A 979 -29.50 -9.19 30.38
CA ASP A 979 -30.09 -7.88 30.63
C ASP A 979 -31.62 -8.00 30.49
N ALA A 980 -32.35 -8.00 31.62
CA ALA A 980 -33.79 -8.26 31.66
C ALA A 980 -34.47 -7.65 32.90
N SER A 981 -34.62 -6.33 32.92
CA SER A 981 -35.60 -5.60 33.77
C SER A 981 -35.71 -4.13 33.33
N GLY A 982 -36.90 -3.54 33.19
CA GLY A 982 -38.23 -4.17 33.26
C GLY A 982 -39.35 -3.13 33.36
N ASP A 983 -39.55 -2.36 32.28
CA ASP A 983 -40.44 -1.19 32.15
C ASP A 983 -40.72 -1.01 30.62
N SER A 984 -41.81 -0.48 30.07
CA SER A 984 -43.19 -0.13 30.50
C SER A 984 -43.93 0.48 29.28
N GLU A 985 -45.17 0.21 28.85
CA GLU A 985 -46.28 -0.72 29.20
C GLU A 985 -47.22 -0.80 27.94
N GLU A 986 -47.49 -1.97 27.34
CA GLU A 986 -48.62 -2.20 26.38
C GLU A 986 -48.88 -3.71 26.17
N GLU A 987 -50.15 -4.11 25.99
CA GLU A 987 -50.65 -5.51 26.05
C GLU A 987 -51.07 -6.06 24.67
N ASP A 988 -50.88 -7.36 24.41
CA ASP A 988 -51.80 -8.20 23.62
C ASP A 988 -51.49 -9.70 23.85
N GLU A 989 -52.52 -10.52 24.06
CA GLU A 989 -52.38 -11.98 24.33
C GLU A 989 -52.64 -12.81 23.06
N GLU A 990 -51.66 -13.62 22.62
CA GLU A 990 -52.00 -14.83 21.85
C GLU A 990 -51.04 -16.00 22.12
N SER A 991 -51.59 -17.15 22.50
CA SER A 991 -50.82 -18.33 22.90
C SER A 991 -50.26 -19.07 21.69
N GLY A 992 -48.93 -19.20 21.61
CA GLY A 992 -48.28 -20.09 20.64
C GLY A 992 -48.77 -21.54 20.78
N LYS A 993 -48.95 -22.21 19.63
CA LYS A 993 -49.30 -23.64 19.55
C LYS A 993 -48.12 -24.52 19.99
N ASP A 994 -48.42 -25.69 20.54
CA ASP A 994 -47.42 -26.72 20.84
C ASP A 994 -46.90 -27.41 19.56
N TRP A 995 -45.71 -28.01 19.64
CA TRP A 995 -45.04 -28.68 18.52
C TRP A 995 -45.89 -29.78 17.87
N SER A 996 -46.73 -30.47 18.66
CA SER A 996 -47.64 -31.51 18.17
C SER A 996 -48.77 -30.99 17.28
N ASP A 997 -49.06 -29.69 17.32
CA ASP A 997 -50.00 -29.00 16.42
C ASP A 997 -49.28 -28.45 15.18
N LEU A 998 -48.06 -27.91 15.32
CA LEU A 998 -47.24 -27.49 14.17
C LEU A 998 -46.87 -28.66 13.25
N GLU A 999 -46.50 -29.82 13.81
CA GLU A 999 -46.22 -31.03 13.05
C GLU A 999 -47.49 -31.58 12.35
N ARG A 1000 -48.68 -31.35 12.94
CA ARG A 1000 -49.97 -31.68 12.33
C ARG A 1000 -50.34 -30.70 11.22
N GLU A 1001 -50.08 -29.41 11.41
CA GLU A 1001 -50.36 -28.35 10.44
C GLU A 1001 -49.49 -28.52 9.19
N ALA A 1002 -48.19 -28.83 9.36
CA ALA A 1002 -47.30 -29.24 8.26
C ALA A 1002 -47.80 -30.52 7.57
N ALA A 1003 -48.22 -31.54 8.32
CA ALA A 1003 -48.79 -32.77 7.76
C ALA A 1003 -50.16 -32.59 7.07
N GLU A 1004 -50.87 -31.48 7.32
CA GLU A 1004 -52.07 -31.09 6.58
C GLU A 1004 -51.76 -30.22 5.36
N GLU A 1005 -50.68 -29.44 5.33
CA GLU A 1005 -50.21 -28.75 4.12
C GLU A 1005 -49.64 -29.72 3.09
N ASP A 1006 -48.79 -30.67 3.50
CA ASP A 1006 -48.26 -31.75 2.65
C ASP A 1006 -49.38 -32.61 2.02
N LYS A 1007 -50.53 -32.65 2.71
CA LYS A 1007 -51.76 -33.34 2.30
C LYS A 1007 -52.70 -32.46 1.47
N LYS A 1008 -52.62 -31.12 1.59
CA LYS A 1008 -53.28 -30.15 0.71
C LYS A 1008 -52.60 -30.05 -0.64
N GLU A 1009 -51.27 -29.97 -0.74
CA GLU A 1009 -50.58 -29.95 -2.04
C GLU A 1009 -50.98 -31.19 -2.88
N ARG A 1010 -51.00 -32.38 -2.25
CA ARG A 1010 -51.46 -33.65 -2.87
C ARG A 1010 -52.95 -33.70 -3.24
N ILE A 1011 -53.75 -32.70 -2.88
CA ILE A 1011 -55.14 -32.53 -3.31
C ILE A 1011 -55.22 -31.45 -4.39
N TYR A 1012 -54.49 -30.34 -4.27
CA TYR A 1012 -54.43 -29.27 -5.27
C TYR A 1012 -53.87 -29.76 -6.63
N ASP A 1013 -52.85 -30.62 -6.62
CA ASP A 1013 -52.31 -31.29 -7.81
C ASP A 1013 -53.31 -32.24 -8.50
N ARG A 1014 -54.50 -32.44 -7.92
CA ARG A 1014 -55.54 -33.35 -8.43
C ARG A 1014 -56.77 -32.66 -9.01
N GLU A 1015 -56.93 -31.35 -8.83
CA GLU A 1015 -58.13 -30.61 -9.28
C GLU A 1015 -57.92 -29.75 -10.53
N THR A 1016 -56.66 -29.48 -10.95
CA THR A 1016 -56.34 -28.59 -12.08
C THR A 1016 -56.33 -29.24 -13.48
N ASP A 1017 -56.72 -30.52 -13.63
CA ASP A 1017 -56.84 -31.22 -14.93
C ASP A 1017 -58.30 -31.57 -15.33
N PHE A 1018 -59.28 -30.79 -14.85
CA PHE A 1018 -60.71 -31.08 -15.04
C PHE A 1018 -61.55 -30.08 -15.84
N ASP A 1019 -60.94 -29.15 -16.59
CA ASP A 1019 -61.71 -28.34 -17.56
C ASP A 1019 -60.99 -28.04 -18.90
N ARG A 1020 -60.94 -29.06 -19.78
CA ARG A 1020 -61.14 -28.95 -21.25
C ARG A 1020 -61.02 -30.30 -21.99
N LYS A 1021 -62.07 -31.14 -21.92
CA LYS A 1021 -62.21 -32.35 -22.76
C LYS A 1021 -63.58 -32.42 -23.45
N ARG A 1022 -63.65 -32.11 -24.76
CA ARG A 1022 -64.57 -32.75 -25.74
C ARG A 1022 -64.44 -32.25 -27.19
N LYS A 1023 -63.74 -33.06 -28.02
CA LYS A 1023 -63.93 -33.35 -29.48
C LYS A 1023 -62.61 -33.94 -30.02
N GLY A 1024 -62.50 -35.16 -30.55
CA GLY A 1024 -63.43 -36.31 -30.61
C GLY A 1024 -63.08 -37.27 -31.77
N GLY A 1025 -63.26 -38.59 -31.60
CA GLY A 1025 -63.13 -39.61 -32.68
C GLY A 1025 -61.96 -40.61 -32.55
N PRO A 1026 -62.17 -41.95 -32.64
CA PRO A 1026 -61.11 -42.97 -32.50
C PRO A 1026 -61.06 -44.09 -33.58
N SER A 1027 -59.87 -44.69 -33.80
CA SER A 1027 -59.59 -46.05 -34.36
C SER A 1027 -58.06 -46.25 -34.48
N GLY A 1028 -57.40 -47.43 -34.42
CA GLY A 1028 -57.69 -48.82 -34.00
C GLY A 1028 -56.40 -49.43 -33.37
N ARG A 1029 -56.33 -50.59 -32.68
CA ARG A 1029 -56.64 -51.99 -33.08
C ARG A 1029 -55.88 -52.40 -34.36
N HIS A 1030 -55.09 -53.48 -34.44
CA HIS A 1030 -54.87 -54.72 -33.62
C HIS A 1030 -53.38 -55.21 -33.83
N TYR A 1031 -52.80 -56.34 -33.37
CA TYR A 1031 -53.27 -57.63 -32.79
C TYR A 1031 -52.18 -58.37 -31.92
N GLU A 1032 -52.34 -59.69 -31.76
CA GLU A 1032 -51.55 -60.80 -31.13
C GLU A 1032 -50.15 -61.13 -31.76
N GLU A 1033 -49.30 -62.09 -31.32
CA GLU A 1033 -49.25 -63.18 -30.29
C GLU A 1033 -47.73 -63.46 -29.93
N ASP A 1034 -47.20 -64.37 -29.09
CA ASP A 1034 -47.61 -65.47 -28.16
C ASP A 1034 -46.52 -65.63 -27.03
N GLU A 1035 -46.66 -66.56 -26.08
CA GLU A 1035 -45.74 -66.82 -24.95
C GLU A 1035 -44.58 -67.82 -25.20
N GLY A 1036 -43.52 -67.72 -24.38
CA GLY A 1036 -42.42 -68.70 -24.27
C GLY A 1036 -41.88 -68.87 -22.83
N ARG A 1037 -42.58 -69.65 -22.00
CA ARG A 1037 -42.28 -70.00 -20.57
C ARG A 1037 -40.78 -70.29 -20.27
N GLY A 1038 -40.22 -69.99 -19.09
CA GLY A 1038 -40.75 -69.37 -17.86
C GLY A 1038 -40.04 -69.85 -16.57
N LYS A 1039 -40.60 -69.50 -15.38
CA LYS A 1039 -40.25 -69.86 -13.96
C LYS A 1039 -39.30 -68.93 -13.17
N LYS A 1040 -39.86 -68.40 -12.06
CA LYS A 1040 -39.37 -68.27 -10.65
C LYS A 1040 -37.86 -68.08 -10.37
N GLY A 1041 -37.39 -67.16 -9.50
CA GLY A 1041 -38.05 -66.06 -8.77
C GLY A 1041 -37.66 -65.92 -7.28
N LYS A 1042 -37.70 -64.66 -6.78
CA LYS A 1042 -37.65 -64.18 -5.37
C LYS A 1042 -36.30 -64.04 -4.59
N ASN A 1043 -36.02 -62.77 -4.25
CA ASN A 1043 -35.75 -62.19 -2.90
C ASN A 1043 -34.51 -62.54 -2.04
N ASP A 1044 -33.76 -61.48 -1.74
CA ASP A 1044 -33.43 -60.92 -0.40
C ASP A 1044 -32.39 -61.50 0.58
N LYS A 1045 -31.71 -60.51 1.21
CA LYS A 1045 -31.23 -60.43 2.61
C LYS A 1045 -30.04 -61.27 3.10
N SER A 1046 -28.88 -60.59 3.05
CA SER A 1046 -28.06 -60.20 4.21
C SER A 1046 -27.79 -61.17 5.39
N SER A 1047 -26.49 -61.31 5.67
CA SER A 1047 -25.82 -61.43 6.99
C SER A 1047 -25.47 -62.81 7.57
N ASN A 1048 -24.25 -62.83 8.13
CA ASN A 1048 -23.72 -63.63 9.26
C ASN A 1048 -23.55 -65.17 9.20
N HIS A 1049 -22.27 -65.55 9.08
CA HIS A 1049 -21.45 -66.20 10.14
C HIS A 1049 -21.04 -67.70 10.02
N LYS A 1050 -19.71 -67.88 10.17
CA LYS A 1050 -18.98 -68.90 10.95
C LYS A 1050 -19.14 -70.41 10.63
N SER A 1051 -18.21 -70.93 9.82
CA SER A 1051 -17.36 -72.10 10.15
C SER A 1051 -16.32 -72.30 9.01
N SER A 1052 -15.06 -71.87 9.13
CA SER A 1052 -13.93 -72.47 9.87
C SER A 1052 -13.20 -73.63 9.15
N ASN A 1053 -11.95 -73.36 8.78
CA ASN A 1053 -10.82 -74.28 8.52
C ASN A 1053 -10.77 -75.20 7.27
N HIS A 1054 -9.76 -74.87 6.46
CA HIS A 1054 -8.62 -75.73 6.05
C HIS A 1054 -8.64 -76.46 4.68
N LYS A 1055 -7.66 -76.03 3.85
CA LYS A 1055 -6.67 -76.83 3.08
C LYS A 1055 -7.20 -77.74 1.94
N SER A 1056 -6.57 -77.81 0.76
CA SER A 1056 -5.40 -77.06 0.25
C SER A 1056 -5.21 -77.23 -1.26
N SER A 1057 -4.51 -76.26 -1.88
CA SER A 1057 -3.59 -76.41 -3.03
C SER A 1057 -4.03 -77.20 -4.29
N SER A 1058 -4.19 -76.48 -5.40
CA SER A 1058 -3.22 -76.59 -6.52
C SER A 1058 -3.24 -75.34 -7.41
N SER A 1059 -2.08 -74.92 -7.90
CA SER A 1059 -1.88 -73.70 -8.70
C SER A 1059 -1.84 -74.01 -10.20
N ASN A 1060 -2.37 -73.11 -11.03
CA ASN A 1060 -2.54 -73.34 -12.48
C ASN A 1060 -1.51 -72.57 -13.34
N HIS A 1061 -1.23 -73.03 -14.57
CA HIS A 1061 -0.14 -72.52 -15.41
C HIS A 1061 -0.51 -72.35 -16.90
N LYS A 1062 -0.10 -71.21 -17.46
CA LYS A 1062 0.22 -70.88 -18.89
C LYS A 1062 -0.33 -71.74 -20.05
N SER A 1063 -1.16 -71.09 -20.91
CA SER A 1063 -1.11 -71.01 -22.40
C SER A 1063 -0.86 -72.28 -23.27
N SER A 1064 -1.52 -72.54 -24.41
CA SER A 1064 -1.43 -71.72 -25.66
C SER A 1064 -2.10 -72.38 -26.90
N SER A 1065 -2.57 -71.57 -27.87
CA SER A 1065 -2.83 -71.88 -29.31
C SER A 1065 -3.94 -72.91 -29.67
N SER A 1066 -4.72 -72.81 -30.77
CA SER A 1066 -4.94 -71.79 -31.84
C SER A 1066 -6.45 -71.88 -32.26
N ASN A 1067 -7.04 -71.59 -33.45
CA ASN A 1067 -6.71 -71.25 -34.85
C ASN A 1067 -8.07 -70.82 -35.55
N HIS A 1068 -8.33 -70.50 -36.84
CA HIS A 1068 -7.59 -70.36 -38.12
C HIS A 1068 -8.46 -69.58 -39.17
N LYS A 1069 -7.89 -68.66 -39.99
CA LYS A 1069 -8.41 -68.11 -41.29
C LYS A 1069 -9.74 -67.28 -41.30
N SER A 1070 -9.97 -66.31 -42.20
CA SER A 1070 -9.10 -65.63 -43.21
C SER A 1070 -9.73 -64.37 -43.86
N SER A 1071 -8.91 -63.31 -44.10
CA SER A 1071 -8.98 -62.28 -45.20
C SER A 1071 -10.26 -61.41 -45.36
N ASN A 1072 -10.26 -60.12 -45.75
CA ASN A 1072 -9.28 -59.06 -46.13
C ASN A 1072 -10.08 -57.71 -46.13
N HIS A 1073 -9.66 -56.46 -46.42
CA HIS A 1073 -8.47 -55.69 -46.88
C HIS A 1073 -8.80 -54.17 -46.56
N LYS A 1074 -8.01 -53.08 -46.72
CA LYS A 1074 -6.64 -52.71 -47.13
C LYS A 1074 -6.31 -51.28 -46.58
N SER A 1075 -5.20 -50.65 -46.98
CA SER A 1075 -4.65 -49.34 -46.54
C SER A 1075 -3.88 -48.65 -47.71
N PRO A 1076 -3.00 -47.64 -47.54
CA PRO A 1076 -3.02 -46.34 -46.81
C PRO A 1076 -2.53 -45.15 -47.70
N SER A 1077 -2.26 -43.94 -47.17
CA SER A 1077 -1.02 -43.12 -47.41
C SER A 1077 -1.08 -41.66 -46.86
N LYS A 1078 0.07 -40.96 -46.85
CA LYS A 1078 0.27 -39.53 -46.47
C LYS A 1078 0.65 -38.70 -47.71
N HIS A 1079 0.46 -37.37 -47.73
CA HIS A 1079 1.52 -36.36 -48.03
C HIS A 1079 1.05 -34.88 -48.16
N SER A 1080 1.96 -33.98 -47.73
CA SER A 1080 2.31 -32.63 -48.24
C SER A 1080 1.31 -31.48 -48.47
N ASN A 1081 1.71 -30.32 -47.93
CA ASN A 1081 1.41 -28.95 -48.32
C ASN A 1081 1.25 -28.69 -49.83
N SER A 1082 0.35 -27.75 -50.18
CA SER A 1082 0.68 -26.62 -51.09
C SER A 1082 -0.37 -25.50 -51.05
N SER A 1083 0.07 -24.26 -50.81
CA SER A 1083 -0.65 -23.02 -51.21
C SER A 1083 -0.42 -22.78 -52.73
N PRO A 1084 -1.10 -21.85 -53.46
CA PRO A 1084 -1.10 -20.41 -53.10
C PRO A 1084 -2.27 -19.49 -53.58
N SER A 1085 -2.52 -18.46 -52.77
CA SER A 1085 -2.65 -17.03 -53.15
C SER A 1085 -3.65 -16.50 -54.22
N LYS A 1086 -4.22 -15.34 -53.83
CA LYS A 1086 -4.41 -14.09 -54.61
C LYS A 1086 -5.60 -13.92 -55.57
N ASN A 1087 -6.08 -12.68 -55.52
CA ASN A 1087 -6.85 -11.89 -56.51
C ASN A 1087 -8.37 -12.05 -56.53
N ARG A 1088 -9.15 -11.00 -56.84
CA ARG A 1088 -9.01 -9.53 -56.70
C ARG A 1088 -10.34 -8.91 -57.16
N ASP A 1089 -10.62 -7.67 -56.76
CA ASP A 1089 -11.64 -6.78 -57.34
C ASP A 1089 -13.12 -7.22 -57.16
N LYS A 1090 -13.92 -6.44 -56.42
CA LYS A 1090 -14.82 -5.35 -56.88
C LYS A 1090 -15.97 -5.82 -57.79
N HIS A 1091 -17.20 -5.73 -57.30
CA HIS A 1091 -18.26 -4.77 -57.69
C HIS A 1091 -19.61 -5.29 -57.12
N HIS A 1092 -20.45 -4.59 -56.34
CA HIS A 1092 -20.80 -3.16 -56.16
C HIS A 1092 -21.83 -2.63 -57.19
N LYS A 1093 -22.93 -2.04 -56.69
CA LYS A 1093 -24.10 -1.45 -57.40
C LYS A 1093 -25.16 -2.48 -57.81
N SER A 1094 -26.45 -2.15 -58.02
CA SER A 1094 -27.11 -0.88 -58.42
C SER A 1094 -28.28 -0.47 -57.49
N HIS A 1095 -28.40 0.80 -57.08
CA HIS A 1095 -29.30 1.86 -57.63
C HIS A 1095 -30.80 1.48 -57.63
N SER A 1096 -31.76 2.18 -57.00
CA SER A 1096 -32.03 3.60 -56.66
C SER A 1096 -32.97 4.32 -57.65
N ASP A 1097 -34.16 4.72 -57.18
CA ASP A 1097 -34.93 5.92 -57.58
C ASP A 1097 -36.00 6.15 -56.49
N ARG A 1098 -36.22 7.38 -55.98
CA ARG A 1098 -37.11 8.45 -56.51
C ARG A 1098 -38.55 7.99 -56.79
N ASP A 1099 -39.51 8.46 -55.99
CA ASP A 1099 -40.36 9.59 -56.42
C ASP A 1099 -41.13 10.27 -55.24
N LYS A 1100 -41.93 11.31 -55.54
CA LYS A 1100 -42.75 12.08 -54.57
C LYS A 1100 -44.26 11.84 -54.70
N SER A 1101 -44.95 11.68 -53.57
CA SER A 1101 -46.34 12.14 -53.35
C SER A 1101 -46.72 12.05 -51.85
N ASN A 1102 -47.86 12.52 -51.35
CA ASN A 1102 -48.56 13.83 -51.44
C ASN A 1102 -49.76 13.77 -50.44
N SER A 1103 -50.33 14.91 -50.01
CA SER A 1103 -51.47 15.02 -49.06
C SER A 1103 -51.14 14.55 -47.61
N LYS A 1104 -51.75 14.99 -46.50
CA LYS A 1104 -52.89 15.87 -46.11
C LYS A 1104 -52.49 16.61 -44.81
N SER A 1105 -53.02 17.71 -44.29
CA SER A 1105 -53.80 18.90 -44.70
C SER A 1105 -54.43 19.47 -43.41
N ASN A 1106 -54.26 20.78 -43.12
CA ASN A 1106 -55.11 21.60 -42.22
C ASN A 1106 -55.13 21.25 -40.70
N ASP A 1107 -55.48 22.15 -39.74
CA ASP A 1107 -55.82 23.59 -39.84
C ASP A 1107 -55.52 24.43 -38.56
N LYS A 1108 -55.54 25.76 -38.75
CA LYS A 1108 -55.78 26.92 -37.85
C LYS A 1108 -55.70 26.83 -36.30
N LYS A 1109 -54.96 27.81 -35.75
CA LYS A 1109 -55.28 28.73 -34.64
C LYS A 1109 -56.61 28.54 -33.88
N HIS A 1110 -56.56 28.67 -32.54
CA HIS A 1110 -57.39 29.66 -31.81
C HIS A 1110 -56.82 30.00 -30.41
N SER A 1111 -57.32 31.08 -29.81
CA SER A 1111 -56.93 31.62 -28.49
C SER A 1111 -58.09 31.56 -27.49
N SER A 1112 -57.80 31.42 -26.19
CA SER A 1112 -58.78 31.63 -25.11
C SER A 1112 -58.14 32.12 -23.80
N ASP A 1113 -58.53 33.31 -23.36
CA ASP A 1113 -58.24 33.88 -22.02
C ASP A 1113 -59.26 33.40 -20.99
N HIS A 1114 -58.86 33.27 -19.71
CA HIS A 1114 -59.60 33.69 -18.49
C HIS A 1114 -58.58 33.74 -17.32
N LYS A 1115 -58.35 34.90 -16.67
CA LYS A 1115 -59.12 35.51 -15.54
C LYS A 1115 -58.95 34.76 -14.19
N SER A 1116 -58.68 35.41 -13.05
CA SER A 1116 -58.59 36.86 -12.74
C SER A 1116 -58.05 37.20 -11.33
N HIS A 1117 -57.61 38.46 -11.15
CA HIS A 1117 -57.54 39.24 -9.88
C HIS A 1117 -56.44 38.86 -8.85
N LYS A 1118 -55.95 39.76 -7.96
CA LYS A 1118 -56.36 41.15 -7.59
C LYS A 1118 -55.16 41.99 -7.06
N ARG A 1119 -55.30 43.33 -7.16
CA ARG A 1119 -54.81 44.47 -6.34
C ARG A 1119 -54.14 44.17 -4.96
N SER A 1120 -53.30 45.02 -4.33
CA SER A 1120 -52.58 46.29 -4.66
C SER A 1120 -51.97 46.91 -3.37
N ARG A 1121 -51.02 47.88 -3.47
CA ARG A 1121 -50.65 48.89 -2.43
C ARG A 1121 -49.97 48.35 -1.14
N ASP A 1122 -49.28 49.15 -0.32
CA ASP A 1122 -48.58 50.46 -0.48
C ASP A 1122 -47.47 50.58 0.60
N ASP A 1123 -46.63 51.61 0.47
CA ASP A 1123 -45.97 52.37 1.56
C ASP A 1123 -45.05 51.69 2.63
N SER A 1124 -43.75 52.00 2.46
CA SER A 1124 -43.02 52.94 3.34
C SER A 1124 -42.11 52.44 4.50
N ARG A 1125 -40.92 53.08 4.58
CA ARG A 1125 -40.17 53.51 5.80
C ARG A 1125 -39.64 52.45 6.79
N ASP A 1126 -38.69 52.74 7.70
CA ASP A 1126 -37.58 53.72 7.76
C ASP A 1126 -36.59 53.26 8.85
N ASN A 1127 -35.39 53.87 8.88
CA ASN A 1127 -34.34 53.78 9.91
C ASN A 1127 -33.57 52.44 9.97
N ASP A 1128 -32.24 52.40 10.03
CA ASP A 1128 -31.27 53.07 10.93
C ASP A 1128 -31.27 52.59 12.39
N ARG A 1129 -30.25 51.79 12.74
CA ARG A 1129 -29.30 51.94 13.88
C ARG A 1129 -28.64 50.60 14.22
N HIS A 1130 -27.51 50.51 14.93
CA HIS A 1130 -26.24 51.27 14.98
C HIS A 1130 -25.31 50.51 15.95
N SER A 1131 -24.05 50.95 16.15
CA SER A 1131 -23.02 50.34 17.03
C SER A 1131 -22.51 48.95 16.56
N LYS A 1132 -21.21 48.60 16.50
CA LYS A 1132 -19.92 49.04 17.11
C LYS A 1132 -19.78 48.87 18.63
N LYS A 1133 -19.01 47.83 19.02
CA LYS A 1133 -18.06 47.67 20.16
C LYS A 1133 -18.09 46.21 20.65
N ALA A 1134 -17.03 45.63 21.22
CA ALA A 1134 -15.59 45.93 21.15
C ALA A 1134 -14.78 44.74 21.69
N LYS A 1135 -13.49 44.70 21.34
CA LYS A 1135 -12.38 43.96 21.99
C LYS A 1135 -12.72 43.11 23.23
N LYS A 1136 -12.35 41.83 23.16
CA LYS A 1136 -11.14 41.41 23.89
C LYS A 1136 -10.25 40.57 23.00
#